data_AF-A0A2N3PP20-F1
#
_entry.id   AF-A0A2N3PP20-F1
#
_cell.length_a   1.000
_cell.length_b   1.000
_cell.length_c   1.000
_cell.angle_alpha   90.00
_cell.angle_beta   90.00
_cell.angle_gamma   90.00
#
_symmetry.space_group_name_H-M   'P 1'
#
loop_
_entity.id
_entity.type
_entity.pdbx_description
1 polymer ?
#
loop_
_entity_poly.entity_id
_entity_poly.type
_entity_poly.pdbx_seq_one_letter_code
_entity_poly.pdbx_strand_id
1 'polypeptide(L)'
;MDAMVRSSGAVCVVDETRKELRLAWRAAEDAPRPVRLALAQATRLATEIAAGRGSVHMLAALGRMAEQLTEFAPEMAVRLSASLSEFGEEWLHHAQGGVCAAGRCSGKAGAPCRAACPADIDIPGFLAHIGRGRYDEALRVIAKDNPLPHSCGLVCPAPCEAACLRGTVGSSLFIRPLKAVAAKHCDNYGTPERAPATGKRVAVVGSGPSGLTVAYYLAGKGHQVEIFEARDQAGGMLRYGIPSYRLPYEILDAEIDHIKSLGVSIHTGAEVSSVSDLHEQGFDAVYLAMGLQLSRRLGIEGDDLPFVIGGMDFLGGVGAGTDPRVGPRVIVVGGGNSAVDAAMTALRQGARHVSMVYRGRRREMRASPHEIELAVAEGVEILELWAPERVLPDNKMVFRRSSKATEEERRASGEFLTLDVDHVLVGIGQESALSCLEGSRVEIKAGHVVADAETGATSQPGVYAGGDVAHGASTVVAAIRAGKAAAASIHAFMMGEGTASAEPSPKTARVPPAATAAARRSSRLRPSMPQRDAGERKTTYQQIELGLAEADAEAEADRCLRCDICIGCGLCELVCSEVGAEALRMVETPAGRLVFDDFTRPISRCIGCGACAEACPTGAIRVEDRDGARSTIITGTVVRRQEMLSCRICHQPLVAEGQFHLVSDRLGRDGAMPLICPSCARRLGRGGAASAVVR
;
A
#
# COMPACT_ATOMS: atom_id res chain seq x y z
N MET A 1 -34.87 -13.44 -22.20
CA MET A 1 -35.83 -12.60 -21.46
C MET A 1 -35.98 -13.19 -20.07
N ASP A 2 -35.87 -12.32 -19.07
CA ASP A 2 -35.82 -12.59 -17.62
C ASP A 2 -34.52 -13.17 -17.04
N ALA A 3 -33.49 -12.31 -17.02
CA ALA A 3 -32.57 -12.11 -15.88
C ALA A 3 -31.56 -10.98 -16.17
N MET A 4 -32.03 -9.75 -16.44
CA MET A 4 -31.16 -8.57 -16.34
C MET A 4 -31.78 -7.60 -15.35
N VAL A 5 -31.29 -7.74 -14.13
CA VAL A 5 -31.52 -6.90 -12.96
C VAL A 5 -31.31 -5.44 -13.38
N ARG A 6 -32.35 -4.62 -13.21
CA ARG A 6 -32.26 -3.16 -13.15
C ARG A 6 -31.06 -2.80 -12.27
N SER A 7 -30.13 -2.04 -12.83
CA SER A 7 -28.84 -1.70 -12.23
C SER A 7 -28.96 -1.27 -10.76
N SER A 8 -28.67 -2.19 -9.85
CA SER A 8 -27.93 -1.79 -8.65
C SER A 8 -26.61 -1.19 -9.15
N GLY A 9 -26.17 -0.06 -8.62
CA GLY A 9 -25.00 0.70 -9.11
C GLY A 9 -23.63 -0.01 -8.99
N ALA A 10 -23.56 -1.33 -9.14
CA ALA A 10 -22.40 -2.18 -8.94
C ALA A 10 -21.63 -2.54 -10.23
N VAL A 11 -22.25 -2.43 -11.42
CA VAL A 11 -21.66 -2.85 -12.71
C VAL A 11 -21.80 -1.74 -13.76
N CYS A 12 -20.75 -1.49 -14.55
CA CYS A 12 -20.71 -0.55 -15.70
C CYS A 12 -20.73 -1.40 -16.98
N VAL A 13 -21.81 -1.36 -17.77
CA VAL A 13 -21.96 -2.20 -18.97
C VAL A 13 -20.87 -1.87 -20.00
N VAL A 14 -20.51 -0.60 -20.10
CA VAL A 14 -19.40 -0.13 -20.94
C VAL A 14 -18.07 -0.80 -20.55
N ASP A 15 -17.81 -1.02 -19.26
CA ASP A 15 -16.60 -1.71 -18.77
C ASP A 15 -16.59 -3.18 -19.20
N GLU A 16 -17.72 -3.84 -19.03
CA GLU A 16 -17.88 -5.27 -19.28
C GLU A 16 -17.75 -5.56 -20.78
N THR A 17 -18.46 -4.82 -21.63
CA THR A 17 -18.33 -4.96 -23.09
C THR A 17 -16.90 -4.66 -23.55
N ARG A 18 -16.23 -3.68 -22.94
CA ARG A 18 -14.80 -3.41 -23.21
C ARG A 18 -13.92 -4.60 -22.82
N LYS A 19 -14.16 -5.25 -21.68
CA LYS A 19 -13.41 -6.45 -21.26
C LYS A 19 -13.67 -7.61 -22.20
N GLU A 20 -14.92 -7.86 -22.60
CA GLU A 20 -15.27 -8.90 -23.57
C GLU A 20 -14.57 -8.69 -24.92
N LEU A 21 -14.60 -7.46 -25.45
CA LEU A 21 -13.88 -7.09 -26.67
C LEU A 21 -12.38 -7.36 -26.56
N ARG A 22 -11.77 -7.02 -25.42
CA ARG A 22 -10.35 -7.30 -25.15
C ARG A 22 -10.07 -8.80 -25.08
N LEU A 23 -10.91 -9.59 -24.42
CA LEU A 23 -10.76 -11.04 -24.36
C LEU A 23 -10.86 -11.67 -25.76
N ALA A 24 -11.80 -11.20 -26.58
CA ALA A 24 -11.93 -11.64 -27.97
C ALA A 24 -10.69 -11.27 -28.81
N TRP A 25 -10.19 -10.04 -28.67
CA TRP A 25 -8.98 -9.60 -29.33
C TRP A 25 -7.75 -10.44 -28.91
N ARG A 26 -7.65 -10.80 -27.63
CA ARG A 26 -6.61 -11.70 -27.10
C ARG A 26 -6.71 -13.10 -27.67
N ALA A 27 -7.91 -13.66 -27.71
CA ALA A 27 -8.16 -14.99 -28.27
C ALA A 27 -7.84 -15.04 -29.77
N ALA A 28 -7.92 -13.91 -30.47
CA ALA A 28 -7.59 -13.77 -31.88
C ALA A 28 -6.08 -13.55 -32.15
N GLU A 29 -5.16 -13.82 -31.21
CA GLU A 29 -3.71 -13.56 -31.40
C GLU A 29 -3.16 -14.24 -32.68
N ASP A 30 -3.61 -15.45 -32.99
CA ASP A 30 -3.19 -16.22 -34.17
C ASP A 30 -4.09 -16.02 -35.40
N ALA A 31 -5.13 -15.17 -35.31
CA ALA A 31 -6.04 -14.91 -36.41
C ALA A 31 -5.39 -14.05 -37.50
N PRO A 32 -5.92 -14.08 -38.75
CA PRO A 32 -5.45 -13.21 -39.82
C PRO A 32 -5.49 -11.73 -39.43
N ARG A 33 -4.53 -10.94 -39.94
CA ARG A 33 -4.39 -9.51 -39.61
C ARG A 33 -5.70 -8.70 -39.71
N PRO A 34 -6.57 -8.86 -40.73
CA PRO A 34 -7.84 -8.14 -40.77
C PRO A 34 -8.73 -8.36 -39.55
N VAL A 35 -8.83 -9.60 -39.07
CA VAL A 35 -9.62 -9.98 -37.88
C VAL A 35 -9.05 -9.30 -36.63
N ARG A 36 -7.73 -9.41 -36.43
CA ARG A 36 -7.05 -8.79 -35.28
C ARG A 36 -7.20 -7.28 -35.28
N LEU A 37 -7.10 -6.66 -36.46
CA LEU A 37 -7.21 -5.21 -36.63
C LEU A 37 -8.63 -4.72 -36.29
N ALA A 38 -9.66 -5.39 -36.81
CA ALA A 38 -11.05 -5.02 -36.53
C ALA A 38 -11.37 -5.11 -35.02
N LEU A 39 -10.95 -6.21 -34.36
CA LEU A 39 -11.12 -6.39 -32.92
C LEU A 39 -10.32 -5.36 -32.11
N ALA A 40 -9.08 -5.05 -32.51
CA ALA A 40 -8.26 -4.03 -31.86
C ALA A 40 -8.92 -2.64 -31.93
N GLN A 41 -9.45 -2.26 -33.10
CA GLN A 41 -10.11 -0.97 -33.33
C GLN A 41 -11.40 -0.83 -32.50
N ALA A 42 -12.25 -1.87 -32.50
CA ALA A 42 -13.45 -1.90 -31.66
C ALA A 42 -13.09 -1.79 -30.17
N THR A 43 -12.12 -2.58 -29.71
CA THR A 43 -11.64 -2.55 -28.32
C THR A 43 -11.07 -1.18 -27.95
N ARG A 44 -10.33 -0.54 -28.86
CA ARG A 44 -9.74 0.80 -28.65
C ARG A 44 -10.84 1.84 -28.48
N LEU A 45 -11.81 1.90 -29.39
CA LEU A 45 -12.94 2.84 -29.30
C LEU A 45 -13.74 2.66 -28.00
N ALA A 46 -14.06 1.40 -27.64
CA ALA A 46 -14.73 1.11 -26.37
C ALA A 46 -13.89 1.55 -25.16
N THR A 47 -12.57 1.35 -25.21
CA THR A 47 -11.64 1.76 -24.14
C THR A 47 -11.51 3.29 -24.04
N GLU A 48 -11.49 4.02 -25.16
CA GLU A 48 -11.49 5.49 -25.17
C GLU A 48 -12.74 6.06 -24.52
N ILE A 49 -13.91 5.52 -24.87
CA ILE A 49 -15.20 5.90 -24.28
C ILE A 49 -15.21 5.59 -22.78
N ALA A 50 -14.82 4.37 -22.39
CA ALA A 50 -14.75 3.97 -20.98
C ALA A 50 -13.78 4.86 -20.17
N ALA A 51 -12.67 5.28 -20.77
CA ALA A 51 -11.66 6.13 -20.12
C ALA A 51 -12.05 7.62 -20.06
N GLY A 52 -13.28 7.97 -20.42
CA GLY A 52 -13.79 9.35 -20.37
C GLY A 52 -13.28 10.25 -21.49
N ARG A 53 -12.74 9.68 -22.58
CA ARG A 53 -12.30 10.41 -23.79
C ARG A 53 -13.21 10.12 -25.00
N GLY A 54 -14.42 9.63 -24.73
CA GLY A 54 -15.40 9.34 -25.75
C GLY A 54 -15.93 10.59 -26.45
N SER A 55 -16.57 10.36 -27.60
CA SER A 55 -17.39 11.34 -28.30
C SER A 55 -18.51 10.61 -29.03
N VAL A 56 -19.57 11.34 -29.41
CA VAL A 56 -20.66 10.77 -30.22
C VAL A 56 -20.14 10.20 -31.55
N HIS A 57 -19.09 10.82 -32.13
CA HIS A 57 -18.45 10.30 -33.34
C HIS A 57 -17.72 8.96 -33.11
N MET A 58 -17.07 8.80 -31.95
CA MET A 58 -16.45 7.53 -31.57
C MET A 58 -17.49 6.44 -31.30
N LEU A 59 -18.61 6.80 -30.66
CA LEU A 59 -19.72 5.88 -30.44
C LEU A 59 -20.34 5.41 -31.77
N ALA A 60 -20.57 6.34 -32.70
CA ALA A 60 -21.03 6.00 -34.05
C ALA A 60 -20.01 5.14 -34.81
N ALA A 61 -18.71 5.39 -34.64
CA ALA A 61 -17.65 4.55 -35.20
C ALA A 61 -17.65 3.14 -34.60
N LEU A 62 -17.88 3.01 -33.29
CA LEU A 62 -18.00 1.71 -32.62
C LEU A 62 -19.22 0.93 -33.14
N GLY A 63 -20.34 1.59 -33.41
CA GLY A 63 -21.49 0.98 -34.09
C GLY A 63 -21.13 0.41 -35.48
N ARG A 64 -20.41 1.18 -36.31
CA ARG A 64 -19.91 0.67 -37.60
C ARG A 64 -18.91 -0.48 -37.45
N MET A 65 -18.10 -0.49 -36.38
CA MET A 65 -17.24 -1.63 -36.09
C MET A 65 -18.04 -2.88 -35.73
N ALA A 66 -19.16 -2.75 -35.01
CA ALA A 66 -20.03 -3.88 -34.72
C ALA A 66 -20.56 -4.55 -36.00
N GLU A 67 -20.95 -3.76 -37.00
CA GLU A 67 -21.35 -4.27 -38.32
C GLU A 67 -20.19 -5.01 -39.01
N GLN A 68 -19.01 -4.40 -39.07
CA GLN A 68 -17.82 -5.01 -39.69
C GLN A 68 -17.37 -6.30 -38.99
N LEU A 69 -17.50 -6.36 -37.67
CA LEU A 69 -17.17 -7.58 -36.91
C LEU A 69 -18.08 -8.75 -37.26
N THR A 70 -19.23 -8.55 -37.92
CA THR A 70 -20.08 -9.66 -38.37
C THR A 70 -19.35 -10.58 -39.34
N GLU A 71 -18.43 -10.04 -40.15
CA GLU A 71 -17.61 -10.81 -41.07
C GLU A 71 -16.43 -11.50 -40.37
N PHE A 72 -15.82 -10.82 -39.39
CA PHE A 72 -14.53 -11.23 -38.82
C PHE A 72 -14.61 -11.92 -37.45
N ALA A 73 -15.62 -11.59 -36.63
CA ALA A 73 -15.85 -12.12 -35.28
C ALA A 73 -17.35 -12.08 -34.92
N PRO A 74 -18.18 -12.96 -35.52
CA PRO A 74 -19.65 -12.88 -35.44
C PRO A 74 -20.21 -12.89 -34.02
N GLU A 75 -19.68 -13.74 -33.13
CA GLU A 75 -20.13 -13.81 -31.73
C GLU A 75 -19.91 -12.49 -30.99
N MET A 76 -18.79 -11.83 -31.25
CA MET A 76 -18.45 -10.55 -30.64
C MET A 76 -19.27 -9.40 -31.26
N ALA A 77 -19.57 -9.48 -32.56
CA ALA A 77 -20.46 -8.54 -33.23
C ALA A 77 -21.86 -8.54 -32.61
N VAL A 78 -22.40 -9.74 -32.31
CA VAL A 78 -23.71 -9.89 -31.64
C VAL A 78 -23.69 -9.26 -30.25
N ARG A 79 -22.66 -9.56 -29.44
CA ARG A 79 -22.53 -9.00 -28.08
C ARG A 79 -22.37 -7.49 -28.08
N LEU A 80 -21.50 -6.96 -28.94
CA LEU A 80 -21.30 -5.51 -29.05
C LEU A 80 -22.57 -4.81 -29.54
N SER A 81 -23.24 -5.36 -30.55
CA SER A 81 -24.49 -4.80 -31.07
C SER A 81 -25.59 -4.79 -30.01
N ALA A 82 -25.78 -5.90 -29.29
CA ALA A 82 -26.73 -5.98 -28.18
C ALA A 82 -26.41 -4.96 -27.09
N SER A 83 -25.13 -4.83 -26.70
CA SER A 83 -24.71 -3.84 -25.71
C SER A 83 -25.02 -2.40 -26.16
N LEU A 84 -24.74 -2.06 -27.42
CA LEU A 84 -24.99 -0.73 -27.96
C LEU A 84 -26.48 -0.42 -28.11
N SER A 85 -27.31 -1.40 -28.47
CA SER A 85 -28.75 -1.21 -28.64
C SER A 85 -29.52 -1.20 -27.33
N GLU A 86 -29.22 -2.12 -26.42
CA GLU A 86 -29.94 -2.29 -25.15
C GLU A 86 -29.50 -1.26 -24.10
N PHE A 87 -28.23 -0.83 -24.13
CA PHE A 87 -27.64 0.09 -23.17
C PHE A 87 -27.14 1.38 -23.81
N GLY A 88 -27.77 1.82 -24.92
CA GLY A 88 -27.34 2.97 -25.70
C GLY A 88 -27.26 4.29 -24.90
N GLU A 89 -28.15 4.48 -23.92
CA GLU A 89 -28.10 5.64 -23.02
C GLU A 89 -26.85 5.65 -22.14
N GLU A 90 -26.43 4.50 -21.62
CA GLU A 90 -25.21 4.38 -20.80
C GLU A 90 -23.96 4.65 -21.66
N TRP A 91 -23.93 4.12 -22.88
CA TRP A 91 -22.86 4.41 -23.84
C TRP A 91 -22.80 5.90 -24.22
N LEU A 92 -23.95 6.52 -24.47
CA LEU A 92 -24.05 7.94 -24.79
C LEU A 92 -23.59 8.80 -23.60
N HIS A 93 -23.97 8.41 -22.37
CA HIS A 93 -23.54 9.08 -21.15
C HIS A 93 -22.01 9.04 -20.99
N HIS A 94 -21.36 7.90 -21.24
CA HIS A 94 -19.89 7.82 -21.24
C HIS A 94 -19.28 8.66 -22.37
N ALA A 95 -19.86 8.62 -23.57
CA ALA A 95 -19.35 9.31 -24.74
C ALA A 95 -19.50 10.83 -24.68
N GLN A 96 -20.51 11.37 -23.99
CA GLN A 96 -20.75 12.81 -23.85
C GLN A 96 -20.29 13.36 -22.50
N GLY A 97 -20.59 12.64 -21.41
CA GLY A 97 -20.32 13.09 -20.06
C GLY A 97 -18.91 12.77 -19.58
N GLY A 98 -18.21 11.83 -20.23
CA GLY A 98 -16.86 11.41 -19.83
C GLY A 98 -16.79 10.81 -18.42
N VAL A 99 -17.94 10.48 -17.83
CA VAL A 99 -18.09 9.98 -16.46
C VAL A 99 -18.88 8.69 -16.46
N CYS A 100 -18.56 7.84 -15.47
CA CYS A 100 -19.24 6.59 -15.22
C CYS A 100 -20.18 6.78 -14.03
N ALA A 101 -21.48 6.64 -14.23
CA ALA A 101 -22.46 6.73 -13.14
C ALA A 101 -22.21 5.69 -12.04
N ALA A 102 -21.72 4.49 -12.41
CA ALA A 102 -21.34 3.43 -11.47
C ALA A 102 -19.95 3.67 -10.80
N GLY A 103 -19.20 4.69 -11.21
CA GLY A 103 -17.87 4.99 -10.69
C GLY A 103 -16.79 3.94 -10.99
N ARG A 104 -17.07 2.94 -11.83
CA ARG A 104 -16.17 1.81 -12.15
C ARG A 104 -15.22 2.10 -13.31
N CYS A 105 -15.72 2.80 -14.33
CA CYS A 105 -15.00 3.03 -15.59
C CYS A 105 -13.97 4.19 -15.50
N SER A 106 -13.94 4.94 -14.40
CA SER A 106 -13.10 6.14 -14.25
C SER A 106 -11.59 5.85 -14.13
N GLY A 107 -10.81 6.29 -15.13
CA GLY A 107 -9.35 6.16 -15.25
C GLY A 107 -8.49 6.95 -14.25
N LYS A 108 -8.92 7.08 -12.99
CA LYS A 108 -8.13 7.68 -11.89
C LYS A 108 -8.12 6.78 -10.65
N ALA A 109 -8.08 5.47 -10.86
CA ALA A 109 -7.79 4.54 -9.77
C ALA A 109 -6.36 4.82 -9.28
N GLY A 110 -6.24 5.33 -8.04
CA GLY A 110 -4.95 5.55 -7.40
C GLY A 110 -4.12 4.27 -7.34
N ALA A 111 -2.84 4.38 -6.99
CA ALA A 111 -1.99 3.20 -6.85
C ALA A 111 -2.58 2.23 -5.80
N PRO A 112 -2.76 0.94 -6.10
CA PRO A 112 -3.39 0.00 -5.17
C PRO A 112 -2.65 -0.13 -3.84
N CYS A 113 -1.32 -0.01 -3.85
CA CYS A 113 -0.50 0.01 -2.64
C CYS A 113 -0.85 1.18 -1.71
N ARG A 114 -1.16 2.35 -2.27
CA ARG A 114 -1.58 3.53 -1.52
C ARG A 114 -2.99 3.36 -0.97
N ALA A 115 -3.93 2.90 -1.80
CA ALA A 115 -5.30 2.60 -1.37
C ALA A 115 -5.37 1.56 -0.23
N ALA A 116 -4.46 0.59 -0.23
CA ALA A 116 -4.34 -0.42 0.82
C ALA A 116 -3.59 0.06 2.07
N CYS A 117 -2.89 1.20 2.01
CA CYS A 117 -2.18 1.76 3.16
C CYS A 117 -3.17 2.54 4.04
N PRO A 118 -3.40 2.15 5.32
CA PRO A 118 -4.35 2.86 6.17
C PRO A 118 -4.03 4.35 6.32
N ALA A 119 -2.76 4.73 6.36
CA ALA A 119 -2.32 6.12 6.46
C ALA A 119 -2.39 6.91 5.12
N ASP A 120 -2.76 6.27 4.00
CA ASP A 120 -2.79 6.85 2.64
C ASP A 120 -1.45 7.44 2.15
N ILE A 121 -0.32 6.85 2.58
CA ILE A 121 1.04 7.29 2.21
C ILE A 121 1.20 7.25 0.67
N ASP A 122 1.79 8.30 0.10
CA ASP A 122 2.21 8.35 -1.32
C ASP A 122 3.40 7.43 -1.61
N ILE A 123 3.12 6.12 -1.65
CA ILE A 123 4.12 5.08 -1.86
C ILE A 123 4.87 5.25 -3.18
N PRO A 124 4.21 5.38 -4.34
CA PRO A 124 4.93 5.56 -5.60
C PRO A 124 5.79 6.83 -5.61
N GLY A 125 5.34 7.89 -4.94
CA GLY A 125 6.08 9.14 -4.79
C GLY A 125 7.40 8.96 -4.05
N PHE A 126 7.37 8.41 -2.83
CA PHE A 126 8.61 8.24 -2.06
C PHE A 126 9.54 7.20 -2.69
N LEU A 127 8.99 6.14 -3.30
CA LEU A 127 9.81 5.17 -4.04
C LEU A 127 10.53 5.83 -5.22
N ALA A 128 9.89 6.75 -5.92
CA ALA A 128 10.53 7.47 -7.01
C ALA A 128 11.68 8.37 -6.53
N HIS A 129 11.63 8.87 -5.30
CA HIS A 129 12.74 9.59 -4.68
C HIS A 129 13.88 8.65 -4.26
N ILE A 130 13.56 7.51 -3.62
CA ILE A 130 14.54 6.48 -3.27
C ILE A 130 15.30 5.98 -4.50
N GLY A 131 14.61 5.68 -5.62
CA GLY A 131 15.27 5.26 -6.87
C GLY A 131 16.18 6.32 -7.52
N ARG A 132 16.38 7.47 -6.87
CA ARG A 132 17.29 8.54 -7.30
C ARG A 132 18.26 8.96 -6.19
N GLY A 133 18.40 8.18 -5.13
CA GLY A 133 19.22 8.51 -3.96
C GLY A 133 18.72 9.75 -3.18
N ARG A 134 17.46 10.16 -3.37
CA ARG A 134 16.88 11.38 -2.77
C ARG A 134 16.13 11.04 -1.48
N TYR A 135 16.86 10.63 -0.45
CA TYR A 135 16.27 10.11 0.79
C TYR A 135 15.53 11.16 1.60
N ASP A 136 16.03 12.41 1.68
CA ASP A 136 15.34 13.51 2.37
C ASP A 136 13.96 13.78 1.76
N GLU A 137 13.86 13.86 0.43
CA GLU A 137 12.58 14.05 -0.24
C GLU A 137 11.66 12.84 -0.09
N ALA A 138 12.20 11.62 -0.09
CA ALA A 138 11.42 10.42 0.19
C ALA A 138 10.83 10.48 1.61
N LEU A 139 11.63 10.86 2.61
CA LEU A 139 11.20 10.98 3.99
C LEU A 139 10.13 12.07 4.13
N ARG A 140 10.29 13.25 3.50
CA ARG A 140 9.27 14.32 3.49
C ARG A 140 7.93 13.83 2.92
N VAL A 141 7.96 13.02 1.85
CA VAL A 141 6.74 12.43 1.27
C VAL A 141 6.07 11.48 2.26
N ILE A 142 6.84 10.65 2.98
CA ILE A 142 6.28 9.72 3.97
C ILE A 142 5.73 10.49 5.18
N ALA A 143 6.50 11.46 5.71
CA ALA A 143 6.20 12.25 6.90
C ALA A 143 4.93 13.12 6.76
N LYS A 144 4.51 13.40 5.53
CA LYS A 144 3.23 14.07 5.25
C LYS A 144 2.03 13.28 5.79
N ASP A 145 2.11 11.95 5.72
CA ASP A 145 1.00 11.05 6.02
C ASP A 145 1.30 10.16 7.25
N ASN A 146 2.57 10.00 7.63
CA ASN A 146 3.02 9.16 8.73
C ASN A 146 4.17 9.80 9.52
N PRO A 147 3.97 10.25 10.77
CA PRO A 147 5.03 10.86 11.59
C PRO A 147 6.02 9.86 12.20
N LEU A 148 5.79 8.55 12.03
CA LEU A 148 6.65 7.47 12.55
C LEU A 148 7.16 6.56 11.40
N PRO A 149 7.84 7.11 10.38
CA PRO A 149 8.27 6.39 9.18
C PRO A 149 9.26 5.26 9.44
N HIS A 150 10.23 5.44 10.33
CA HIS A 150 11.24 4.43 10.64
C HIS A 150 10.63 3.30 11.45
N SER A 151 9.87 3.61 12.52
CA SER A 151 9.13 2.60 13.27
C SER A 151 8.23 1.77 12.34
N CYS A 152 7.43 2.42 11.47
CA CYS A 152 6.61 1.72 10.49
C CYS A 152 7.43 0.94 9.45
N GLY A 153 8.64 1.39 9.12
CA GLY A 153 9.57 0.67 8.24
C GLY A 153 10.09 -0.62 8.85
N LEU A 154 10.00 -0.79 10.17
CA LEU A 154 10.41 -1.99 10.88
C LEU A 154 9.23 -2.91 11.23
N VAL A 155 8.10 -2.36 11.67
CA VAL A 155 7.04 -3.17 12.32
C VAL A 155 5.72 -3.28 11.54
N CYS A 156 5.56 -2.54 10.43
CA CYS A 156 4.30 -2.54 9.69
C CYS A 156 4.01 -3.92 9.06
N PRO A 157 2.76 -4.43 9.07
CA PRO A 157 2.41 -5.67 8.36
C PRO A 157 2.33 -5.51 6.84
N ALA A 158 2.60 -4.30 6.33
CA ALA A 158 2.77 -3.99 4.92
C ALA A 158 1.60 -4.41 3.99
N PRO A 159 0.32 -4.06 4.30
CA PRO A 159 -0.83 -4.39 3.43
C PRO A 159 -0.67 -3.83 2.00
N CYS A 160 0.10 -2.75 1.86
CA CYS A 160 0.48 -2.17 0.59
C CYS A 160 1.28 -3.12 -0.33
N GLU A 161 2.05 -4.06 0.21
CA GLU A 161 2.81 -5.05 -0.56
C GLU A 161 1.88 -6.16 -1.08
N ALA A 162 0.89 -6.57 -0.29
CA ALA A 162 -0.14 -7.52 -0.71
C ALA A 162 -1.00 -6.98 -1.85
N ALA A 163 -1.29 -5.67 -1.85
CA ALA A 163 -2.03 -5.00 -2.92
C ALA A 163 -1.17 -4.63 -4.15
N CYS A 164 0.15 -4.87 -4.12
CA CYS A 164 1.04 -4.43 -5.19
C CYS A 164 0.78 -5.21 -6.49
N LEU A 165 0.39 -4.52 -7.57
CA LEU A 165 0.12 -5.16 -8.86
C LEU A 165 1.33 -5.89 -9.46
N ARG A 166 2.55 -5.50 -9.08
CA ARG A 166 3.78 -6.20 -9.50
C ARG A 166 3.81 -7.65 -9.02
N GLY A 167 3.15 -7.97 -7.91
CA GLY A 167 3.01 -9.34 -7.40
C GLY A 167 2.31 -10.30 -8.37
N THR A 168 1.64 -9.81 -9.41
CA THR A 168 1.06 -10.65 -10.47
C THR A 168 2.11 -11.12 -11.49
N VAL A 169 3.15 -10.32 -11.72
CA VAL A 169 4.15 -10.54 -12.79
C VAL A 169 5.54 -10.88 -12.24
N GLY A 170 5.59 -11.24 -10.96
CA GLY A 170 6.81 -11.48 -10.20
C GLY A 170 6.54 -11.25 -8.72
N SER A 171 7.54 -10.84 -7.96
CA SER A 171 7.35 -10.51 -6.54
C SER A 171 6.89 -9.06 -6.35
N SER A 172 5.99 -8.83 -5.39
CA SER A 172 5.63 -7.50 -4.89
C SER A 172 6.86 -6.68 -4.49
N LEU A 173 6.69 -5.36 -4.43
CA LEU A 173 7.73 -4.47 -3.92
C LEU A 173 7.94 -4.67 -2.42
N PHE A 174 9.17 -4.53 -1.95
CA PHE A 174 9.54 -4.56 -0.54
C PHE A 174 9.38 -3.16 0.10
N ILE A 175 8.14 -2.65 0.07
CA ILE A 175 7.80 -1.27 0.43
C ILE A 175 8.14 -0.94 1.89
N ARG A 176 7.91 -1.86 2.83
CA ARG A 176 8.15 -1.64 4.26
C ARG A 176 9.59 -1.20 4.57
N PRO A 177 10.63 -2.00 4.27
CA PRO A 177 11.99 -1.63 4.61
C PRO A 177 12.50 -0.42 3.83
N LEU A 178 11.93 -0.11 2.66
CA LEU A 178 12.27 1.13 1.95
C LEU A 178 11.89 2.40 2.74
N LYS A 179 10.87 2.33 3.61
CA LYS A 179 10.57 3.42 4.57
C LYS A 179 11.68 3.56 5.61
N ALA A 180 12.16 2.44 6.15
CA ALA A 180 13.27 2.43 7.11
C ALA A 180 14.57 2.93 6.48
N VAL A 181 14.87 2.51 5.24
CA VAL A 181 16.02 3.02 4.48
C VAL A 181 15.93 4.53 4.30
N ALA A 182 14.76 5.06 3.89
CA ALA A 182 14.59 6.50 3.74
C ALA A 182 14.85 7.24 5.06
N ALA A 183 14.28 6.77 6.17
CA ALA A 183 14.50 7.40 7.47
C ALA A 183 15.95 7.29 7.96
N LYS A 184 16.60 6.14 7.75
CA LYS A 184 17.99 5.88 8.19
C LYS A 184 19.03 6.78 7.50
N HIS A 185 18.79 7.18 6.25
CA HIS A 185 19.73 8.01 5.47
C HIS A 185 19.52 9.52 5.67
N CYS A 186 18.62 9.91 6.58
CA CYS A 186 18.39 11.32 6.91
C CYS A 186 18.95 11.62 8.29
N ASP A 187 19.76 12.68 8.41
CA ASP A 187 20.36 13.09 9.69
C ASP A 187 19.32 13.65 10.68
N ASN A 188 18.21 14.15 10.16
CA ASN A 188 17.04 14.54 10.92
C ASN A 188 15.78 14.37 10.06
N TYR A 189 14.62 14.38 10.71
CA TYR A 189 13.31 14.29 10.05
C TYR A 189 12.87 15.64 9.43
N GLY A 190 13.80 16.60 9.29
CA GLY A 190 13.52 18.02 9.06
C GLY A 190 12.93 18.71 10.28
N THR A 191 12.71 20.02 10.18
CA THR A 191 11.85 20.77 11.10
C THR A 191 10.56 21.07 10.34
N PRO A 192 9.39 20.53 10.75
CA PRO A 192 8.15 20.81 10.03
C PRO A 192 7.77 22.27 10.23
N GLU A 193 7.32 22.93 9.16
CA GLU A 193 6.82 24.31 9.24
C GLU A 193 5.60 24.35 10.18
N ARG A 194 5.69 25.19 11.21
CA ARG A 194 4.58 25.45 12.13
C ARG A 194 3.79 26.64 11.62
N ALA A 195 2.47 26.49 11.56
CA ALA A 195 1.57 27.62 11.38
C ALA A 195 1.66 28.58 12.58
N PRO A 196 1.25 29.85 12.42
CA PRO A 196 1.16 30.81 13.52
C PRO A 196 0.34 30.27 14.69
N ALA A 197 0.69 30.67 15.91
CA ALA A 197 0.01 30.23 17.11
C ALA A 197 -1.49 30.57 17.07
N THR A 198 -2.34 29.57 17.33
CA THR A 198 -3.80 29.72 17.34
C THR A 198 -4.33 30.20 18.70
N GLY A 199 -3.51 30.09 19.75
CA GLY A 199 -3.92 30.31 21.14
C GLY A 199 -4.76 29.18 21.74
N LYS A 200 -4.94 28.07 21.02
CA LYS A 200 -5.73 26.90 21.46
C LYS A 200 -4.87 25.82 22.08
N ARG A 201 -5.41 25.15 23.12
CA ARG A 201 -4.71 24.12 23.90
C ARG A 201 -5.39 22.76 23.78
N VAL A 202 -4.61 21.70 23.56
CA VAL A 202 -5.11 20.33 23.43
C VAL A 202 -4.37 19.39 24.38
N ALA A 203 -5.13 18.62 25.15
CA ALA A 203 -4.60 17.52 25.96
C ALA A 203 -4.72 16.20 25.20
N VAL A 204 -3.65 15.41 25.19
CA VAL A 204 -3.62 14.07 24.61
C VAL A 204 -3.34 13.06 25.72
N VAL A 205 -4.23 12.10 25.95
CA VAL A 205 -4.08 11.07 26.99
C VAL A 205 -3.50 9.80 26.37
N GLY A 206 -2.21 9.56 26.58
CA GLY A 206 -1.45 8.43 26.05
C GLY A 206 -0.50 8.81 24.91
N SER A 207 0.75 8.36 24.99
CA SER A 207 1.83 8.66 24.03
C SER A 207 2.05 7.55 22.99
N GLY A 208 1.04 6.72 22.73
CA GLY A 208 1.10 5.71 21.66
C GLY A 208 1.08 6.33 20.26
N PRO A 209 1.14 5.50 19.20
CA PRO A 209 1.17 5.97 17.81
C PRO A 209 0.04 6.96 17.45
N SER A 210 -1.17 6.73 17.97
CA SER A 210 -2.32 7.61 17.72
C SER A 210 -2.14 8.98 18.36
N GLY A 211 -1.73 9.02 19.64
CA GLY A 211 -1.52 10.27 20.39
C GLY A 211 -0.36 11.09 19.84
N LEU A 212 0.77 10.44 19.55
CA LEU A 212 1.92 11.07 18.88
C LEU A 212 1.53 11.66 17.52
N THR A 213 0.68 10.97 16.77
CA THR A 213 0.18 11.46 15.47
C THR A 213 -0.71 12.69 15.62
N VAL A 214 -1.64 12.68 16.58
CA VAL A 214 -2.48 13.86 16.87
C VAL A 214 -1.62 15.06 17.25
N ALA A 215 -0.65 14.84 18.14
CA ALA A 215 0.25 15.90 18.57
C ALA A 215 1.07 16.49 17.41
N TYR A 216 1.63 15.64 16.55
CA TYR A 216 2.37 16.07 15.36
C TYR A 216 1.55 17.00 14.46
N TYR A 217 0.33 16.59 14.06
CA TYR A 217 -0.48 17.39 13.15
C TYR A 217 -1.05 18.66 13.79
N LEU A 218 -1.49 18.60 15.05
CA LEU A 218 -2.06 19.77 15.74
C LEU A 218 -0.98 20.81 16.08
N ALA A 219 0.22 20.38 16.49
CA ALA A 219 1.33 21.29 16.74
C ALA A 219 1.82 21.97 15.45
N GLY A 220 1.85 21.23 14.33
CA GLY A 220 2.11 21.80 13.00
C GLY A 220 1.07 22.85 12.58
N LYS A 221 -0.18 22.72 13.04
CA LYS A 221 -1.27 23.67 12.82
C LYS A 221 -1.26 24.87 13.79
N GLY A 222 -0.24 25.01 14.64
CA GLY A 222 -0.07 26.15 15.53
C GLY A 222 -0.78 26.03 16.89
N HIS A 223 -1.36 24.87 17.20
CA HIS A 223 -1.96 24.61 18.51
C HIS A 223 -0.90 24.25 19.55
N GLN A 224 -1.16 24.55 20.82
CA GLN A 224 -0.36 24.08 21.94
C GLN A 224 -0.85 22.69 22.35
N VAL A 225 0.03 21.69 22.31
CA VAL A 225 -0.33 20.29 22.61
C VAL A 225 0.49 19.76 23.77
N GLU A 226 -0.18 19.13 24.73
CA GLU A 226 0.42 18.46 25.87
C GLU A 226 -0.03 17.00 25.90
N ILE A 227 0.92 16.06 25.96
CA ILE A 227 0.66 14.63 26.08
C ILE A 227 0.86 14.20 27.54
N PHE A 228 -0.11 13.50 28.10
CA PHE A 228 -0.05 12.87 29.42
C PHE A 228 0.15 11.37 29.24
N GLU A 229 1.31 10.86 29.65
CA GLU A 229 1.70 9.46 29.56
C GLU A 229 1.78 8.85 30.96
N ALA A 230 1.03 7.78 31.19
CA ALA A 230 0.98 7.11 32.49
C ALA A 230 2.28 6.38 32.84
N ARG A 231 3.05 5.93 31.84
CA ARG A 231 4.32 5.22 32.03
C ARG A 231 5.52 6.18 32.08
N ASP A 232 6.67 5.64 32.48
CA ASP A 232 7.91 6.39 32.67
C ASP A 232 8.52 6.92 31.36
N GLN A 233 8.17 6.34 30.22
CA GLN A 233 8.70 6.73 28.92
C GLN A 233 7.59 6.77 27.84
N ALA A 234 7.77 7.67 26.88
CA ALA A 234 6.83 7.84 25.78
C ALA A 234 6.95 6.74 24.71
N GLY A 235 5.87 6.49 23.97
CA GLY A 235 5.84 5.59 22.80
C GLY A 235 4.75 4.53 22.85
N GLY A 236 4.09 4.35 24.00
CA GLY A 236 3.01 3.38 24.20
C GLY A 236 3.39 1.97 23.72
N MET A 237 2.53 1.33 22.92
CA MET A 237 2.76 -0.04 22.43
C MET A 237 4.02 -0.21 21.57
N LEU A 238 4.57 0.86 20.96
CA LEU A 238 5.85 0.76 20.26
C LEU A 238 7.02 0.46 21.20
N ARG A 239 6.94 0.94 22.45
CA ARG A 239 7.94 0.66 23.49
C ARG A 239 7.59 -0.54 24.33
N TYR A 240 6.35 -0.58 24.84
CA TYR A 240 5.92 -1.54 25.86
C TYR A 240 5.31 -2.82 25.28
N GLY A 241 5.05 -2.86 23.97
CA GLY A 241 4.48 -4.04 23.30
C GLY A 241 5.41 -4.67 22.26
N ILE A 242 6.23 -3.86 21.59
CA ILE A 242 7.16 -4.34 20.56
C ILE A 242 8.58 -4.43 21.17
N PRO A 243 9.21 -5.62 21.13
CA PRO A 243 10.57 -5.79 21.66
C PRO A 243 11.63 -5.00 20.87
N SER A 244 12.69 -4.58 21.56
CA SER A 244 13.77 -3.76 20.97
C SER A 244 14.54 -4.44 19.83
N TYR A 245 14.57 -5.77 19.79
CA TYR A 245 15.15 -6.52 18.67
C TYR A 245 14.32 -6.44 17.38
N ARG A 246 13.07 -5.95 17.44
CA ARG A 246 12.24 -5.60 16.26
C ARG A 246 12.22 -4.11 16.03
N LEU A 247 12.11 -3.31 17.09
CA LEU A 247 12.12 -1.86 17.06
C LEU A 247 13.09 -1.30 18.09
N PRO A 248 14.36 -1.00 17.72
CA PRO A 248 15.31 -0.37 18.62
C PRO A 248 14.74 0.92 19.21
N TYR A 249 14.86 1.10 20.54
CA TYR A 249 14.20 2.21 21.21
C TYR A 249 14.85 3.55 20.91
N GLU A 250 16.13 3.57 20.52
CA GLU A 250 16.82 4.78 20.08
C GLU A 250 16.20 5.35 18.78
N ILE A 251 15.69 4.47 17.91
CA ILE A 251 14.94 4.88 16.71
C ILE A 251 13.61 5.52 17.09
N LEU A 252 12.90 4.90 18.04
CA LEU A 252 11.63 5.43 18.53
C LEU A 252 11.83 6.78 19.25
N ASP A 253 12.88 6.89 20.06
CA ASP A 253 13.23 8.12 20.78
C ASP A 253 13.54 9.26 19.81
N ALA A 254 14.29 9.00 18.73
CA ALA A 254 14.55 9.99 17.70
C ALA A 254 13.26 10.50 17.00
N GLU A 255 12.28 9.61 16.76
CA GLU A 255 10.98 10.00 16.18
C GLU A 255 10.14 10.83 17.18
N ILE A 256 10.16 10.45 18.45
CA ILE A 256 9.47 11.18 19.51
C ILE A 256 10.10 12.57 19.71
N ASP A 257 11.42 12.66 19.69
CA ASP A 257 12.16 13.92 19.83
C ASP A 257 11.92 14.85 18.64
N HIS A 258 11.78 14.29 17.43
CA HIS A 258 11.32 15.07 16.29
C HIS A 258 9.92 15.66 16.52
N ILE A 259 8.97 14.91 17.09
CA ILE A 259 7.64 15.42 17.43
C ILE A 259 7.74 16.50 18.53
N LYS A 260 8.57 16.31 19.56
CA LYS A 260 8.82 17.34 20.59
C LYS A 260 9.39 18.63 20.01
N SER A 261 10.20 18.54 18.94
CA SER A 261 10.76 19.72 18.26
C SER A 261 9.69 20.68 17.71
N LEU A 262 8.44 20.22 17.56
CA LEU A 262 7.28 21.05 17.22
C LEU A 262 6.72 21.85 18.41
N GLY A 263 7.35 21.79 19.58
CA GLY A 263 6.86 22.41 20.81
C GLY A 263 5.78 21.59 21.52
N VAL A 264 5.71 20.27 21.25
CA VAL A 264 4.85 19.34 21.99
C VAL A 264 5.51 19.00 23.33
N SER A 265 4.77 19.19 24.42
CA SER A 265 5.20 18.76 25.75
C SER A 265 4.70 17.34 26.03
N ILE A 266 5.55 16.48 26.59
CA ILE A 266 5.16 15.12 27.00
C ILE A 266 5.48 14.96 28.48
N HIS A 267 4.44 14.76 29.28
CA HIS A 267 4.49 14.54 30.72
C HIS A 267 4.42 13.03 30.98
N THR A 268 5.55 12.41 31.28
CA THR A 268 5.65 10.98 31.65
C THR A 268 5.37 10.77 33.13
N GLY A 269 4.91 9.57 33.51
CA GLY A 269 4.45 9.28 34.87
C GLY A 269 3.21 10.08 35.29
N ALA A 270 2.48 10.66 34.32
CA ALA A 270 1.33 11.51 34.52
C ALA A 270 0.06 10.78 34.08
N GLU A 271 -0.42 9.87 34.93
CA GLU A 271 -1.70 9.20 34.72
C GLU A 271 -2.86 10.18 34.93
N VAL A 272 -3.79 10.21 33.97
CA VAL A 272 -4.99 11.05 34.05
C VAL A 272 -6.07 10.30 34.81
N SER A 273 -6.45 10.81 35.97
CA SER A 273 -7.52 10.24 36.82
C SER A 273 -8.93 10.59 36.35
N SER A 274 -9.11 11.72 35.67
CA SER A 274 -10.42 12.21 35.21
C SER A 274 -10.26 13.12 34.00
N VAL A 275 -11.02 12.86 32.94
CA VAL A 275 -11.07 13.72 31.74
C VAL A 275 -11.66 15.11 32.05
N SER A 276 -12.54 15.22 33.04
CA SER A 276 -13.13 16.51 33.45
C SER A 276 -12.06 17.48 33.96
N ASP A 277 -11.05 16.97 34.67
CA ASP A 277 -9.97 17.76 35.26
C ASP A 277 -9.15 18.47 34.17
N LEU A 278 -9.02 17.86 32.98
CA LEU A 278 -8.32 18.47 31.85
C LEU A 278 -9.07 19.69 31.31
N HIS A 279 -10.40 19.66 31.24
CA HIS A 279 -11.16 20.85 30.84
C HIS A 279 -11.04 21.97 31.88
N GLU A 280 -11.05 21.63 33.17
CA GLU A 280 -10.85 22.60 34.26
C GLU A 280 -9.45 23.24 34.23
N GLN A 281 -8.45 22.51 33.75
CA GLN A 281 -7.09 23.03 33.49
C GLN A 281 -6.99 23.92 32.23
N GLY A 282 -8.11 24.18 31.54
CA GLY A 282 -8.19 25.11 30.42
C GLY A 282 -7.72 24.54 29.08
N PHE A 283 -7.86 23.23 28.86
CA PHE A 283 -7.71 22.62 27.54
C PHE A 283 -9.01 22.78 26.73
N ASP A 284 -8.91 23.28 25.49
CA ASP A 284 -10.06 23.47 24.58
C ASP A 284 -10.59 22.14 24.01
N ALA A 285 -9.73 21.11 23.93
CA ALA A 285 -10.08 19.78 23.47
C ALA A 285 -9.22 18.69 24.14
N VAL A 286 -9.77 17.48 24.23
CA VAL A 286 -9.10 16.29 24.77
C VAL A 286 -9.12 15.16 23.75
N TYR A 287 -7.98 14.50 23.53
CA TYR A 287 -7.88 13.29 22.70
C TYR A 287 -7.47 12.07 23.54
N LEU A 288 -8.28 11.01 23.48
CA LEU A 288 -8.08 9.76 24.19
C LEU A 288 -7.33 8.75 23.31
N ALA A 289 -6.09 8.43 23.71
CA ALA A 289 -5.15 7.58 22.97
C ALA A 289 -4.49 6.51 23.87
N MET A 290 -5.20 6.05 24.90
CA MET A 290 -4.67 5.18 25.96
C MET A 290 -4.34 3.75 25.49
N GLY A 291 -4.88 3.33 24.34
CA GLY A 291 -4.67 2.00 23.78
C GLY A 291 -5.35 0.87 24.56
N LEU A 292 -4.81 -0.34 24.43
CA LEU A 292 -5.23 -1.56 25.15
C LEU A 292 -4.04 -2.13 25.93
N GLN A 293 -3.81 -1.56 27.10
CA GLN A 293 -2.62 -1.79 27.91
C GLN A 293 -2.70 -3.01 28.83
N LEU A 294 -3.90 -3.55 29.08
CA LEU A 294 -4.13 -4.65 30.01
C LEU A 294 -4.18 -5.99 29.27
N SER A 295 -3.67 -7.05 29.88
CA SER A 295 -3.80 -8.42 29.36
C SER A 295 -5.16 -9.02 29.73
N ARG A 296 -5.80 -9.72 28.78
CA ARG A 296 -6.95 -10.56 29.13
C ARG A 296 -6.53 -11.79 29.92
N ARG A 297 -7.34 -12.14 30.90
CA ARG A 297 -7.24 -13.36 31.72
C ARG A 297 -7.82 -14.57 30.97
N LEU A 298 -7.32 -15.78 31.25
CA LEU A 298 -7.81 -17.02 30.63
C LEU A 298 -9.23 -17.37 31.09
N GLY A 299 -9.61 -16.99 32.32
CA GLY A 299 -10.94 -17.28 32.88
C GLY A 299 -11.16 -18.76 33.19
N ILE A 300 -10.10 -19.48 33.55
CA ILE A 300 -10.11 -20.91 33.90
C ILE A 300 -9.61 -21.12 35.34
N GLU A 301 -9.79 -22.32 35.87
CA GLU A 301 -9.22 -22.71 37.17
C GLU A 301 -7.69 -22.50 37.17
N GLY A 302 -7.18 -21.81 38.19
CA GLY A 302 -5.75 -21.54 38.38
C GLY A 302 -5.16 -20.36 37.60
N ASP A 303 -5.99 -19.56 36.90
CA ASP A 303 -5.56 -18.37 36.14
C ASP A 303 -5.02 -17.20 37.02
N ASP A 304 -5.27 -17.28 38.32
CA ASP A 304 -4.77 -16.36 39.35
C ASP A 304 -3.46 -16.81 40.02
N LEU A 305 -2.94 -17.99 39.65
CA LEU A 305 -1.68 -18.48 40.19
C LEU A 305 -0.52 -17.53 39.83
N PRO A 306 0.47 -17.31 40.72
CA PRO A 306 1.50 -16.28 40.54
C PRO A 306 2.38 -16.44 39.29
N PHE A 307 2.53 -17.68 38.79
CA PHE A 307 3.31 -17.96 37.58
C PHE A 307 2.49 -17.84 36.29
N VAL A 308 1.21 -17.44 36.37
CA VAL A 308 0.34 -17.10 35.23
C VAL A 308 0.32 -15.58 35.06
N ILE A 309 1.03 -15.12 34.04
CA ILE A 309 1.30 -13.70 33.80
C ILE A 309 0.66 -13.29 32.46
N GLY A 310 0.13 -12.08 32.42
CA GLY A 310 -0.32 -11.47 31.17
C GLY A 310 0.85 -11.23 30.21
N GLY A 311 0.68 -11.61 28.94
CA GLY A 311 1.73 -11.43 27.94
C GLY A 311 2.11 -9.97 27.72
N MET A 312 1.15 -9.04 27.83
CA MET A 312 1.43 -7.60 27.74
C MET A 312 2.13 -7.07 28.98
N ASP A 313 1.82 -7.59 30.16
CA ASP A 313 2.47 -7.20 31.40
C ASP A 313 3.94 -7.65 31.40
N PHE A 314 4.20 -8.86 30.90
CA PHE A 314 5.54 -9.38 30.70
C PHE A 314 6.35 -8.53 29.69
N LEU A 315 5.80 -8.30 28.50
CA LEU A 315 6.45 -7.46 27.47
C LEU A 315 6.65 -6.02 27.96
N GLY A 316 5.65 -5.46 28.64
CA GLY A 316 5.70 -4.13 29.22
C GLY A 316 6.77 -4.00 30.30
N GLY A 317 6.96 -5.02 31.14
CA GLY A 317 8.05 -5.08 32.11
C GLY A 317 9.42 -5.08 31.45
N VAL A 318 9.63 -5.89 30.41
CA VAL A 318 10.88 -5.90 29.62
C VAL A 318 11.12 -4.52 28.99
N GLY A 319 10.10 -3.93 28.35
CA GLY A 319 10.20 -2.61 27.72
C GLY A 319 10.40 -1.46 28.71
N ALA A 320 9.98 -1.62 29.96
CA ALA A 320 10.24 -0.69 31.07
C ALA A 320 11.61 -0.90 31.73
N GLY A 321 12.37 -1.94 31.32
CA GLY A 321 13.68 -2.25 31.88
C GLY A 321 13.65 -2.96 33.24
N THR A 322 12.53 -3.57 33.63
CA THR A 322 12.42 -4.31 34.91
C THR A 322 13.07 -5.70 34.88
N ASP A 323 13.50 -6.16 33.70
CA ASP A 323 14.11 -7.49 33.45
C ASP A 323 13.33 -8.66 34.11
N PRO A 324 12.05 -8.89 33.76
CA PRO A 324 11.27 -9.97 34.33
C PRO A 324 11.80 -11.33 33.86
N ARG A 325 12.56 -12.02 34.72
CA ARG A 325 13.14 -13.35 34.42
C ARG A 325 12.06 -14.43 34.46
N VAL A 326 12.19 -15.42 33.58
CA VAL A 326 11.29 -16.58 33.50
C VAL A 326 12.02 -17.88 33.83
N GLY A 327 11.27 -18.89 34.24
CA GLY A 327 11.78 -20.24 34.47
C GLY A 327 12.16 -20.97 33.17
N PRO A 328 12.77 -22.16 33.27
CA PRO A 328 13.29 -22.89 32.11
C PRO A 328 12.22 -23.38 31.13
N ARG A 329 10.98 -23.65 31.59
CA ARG A 329 9.85 -24.08 30.75
C ARG A 329 8.75 -23.02 30.76
N VAL A 330 8.49 -22.43 29.60
CA VAL A 330 7.48 -21.39 29.44
C VAL A 330 6.43 -21.85 28.45
N ILE A 331 5.16 -21.68 28.81
CA ILE A 331 4.03 -21.85 27.90
C ILE A 331 3.48 -20.49 27.54
N VAL A 332 3.30 -20.23 26.24
CA VAL A 332 2.61 -19.02 25.77
C VAL A 332 1.27 -19.42 25.17
N VAL A 333 0.17 -18.88 25.68
CA VAL A 333 -1.18 -19.19 25.18
C VAL A 333 -1.63 -18.08 24.24
N GLY A 334 -1.74 -18.39 22.95
CA GLY A 334 -2.17 -17.41 21.95
C GLY A 334 -1.54 -17.61 20.58
N GLY A 335 -2.04 -16.87 19.59
CA GLY A 335 -1.56 -16.94 18.20
C GLY A 335 -1.55 -15.60 17.47
N GLY A 336 -1.53 -14.48 18.21
CA GLY A 336 -1.33 -13.13 17.66
C GLY A 336 0.13 -12.69 17.75
N ASN A 337 0.47 -11.54 17.15
CA ASN A 337 1.85 -11.02 17.15
C ASN A 337 2.40 -10.85 18.57
N SER A 338 1.61 -10.32 19.51
CA SER A 338 2.04 -10.18 20.92
C SER A 338 2.39 -11.51 21.58
N ALA A 339 1.73 -12.61 21.20
CA ALA A 339 2.06 -13.94 21.71
C ALA A 339 3.39 -14.44 21.12
N VAL A 340 3.65 -14.17 19.84
CA VAL A 340 4.94 -14.48 19.21
C VAL A 340 6.07 -13.66 19.85
N ASP A 341 5.86 -12.36 20.04
CA ASP A 341 6.81 -11.46 20.70
C ASP A 341 7.09 -11.90 22.14
N ALA A 342 6.05 -12.29 22.90
CA ALA A 342 6.21 -12.82 24.26
C ALA A 342 7.00 -14.14 24.28
N ALA A 343 6.74 -15.05 23.35
CA ALA A 343 7.46 -16.32 23.24
C ALA A 343 8.95 -16.11 22.92
N MET A 344 9.26 -15.26 21.95
CA MET A 344 10.65 -14.93 21.60
C MET A 344 11.35 -14.15 22.71
N THR A 345 10.64 -13.25 23.39
CA THR A 345 11.20 -12.51 24.53
C THR A 345 11.46 -13.44 25.72
N ALA A 346 10.62 -14.46 25.95
CA ALA A 346 10.85 -15.45 27.00
C ALA A 346 12.19 -16.20 26.83
N LEU A 347 12.60 -16.51 25.59
CA LEU A 347 13.92 -17.10 25.31
C LEU A 347 15.05 -16.21 25.81
N ARG A 348 14.93 -14.89 25.62
CA ARG A 348 15.92 -13.89 26.06
C ARG A 348 15.89 -13.67 27.57
N GLN A 349 14.74 -13.89 28.21
CA GLN A 349 14.55 -13.81 29.66
C GLN A 349 14.94 -15.08 30.43
N GLY A 350 15.53 -16.09 29.75
CA GLY A 350 16.12 -17.27 30.37
C GLY A 350 15.38 -18.58 30.14
N ALA A 351 14.29 -18.59 29.38
CA ALA A 351 13.61 -19.83 29.02
C ALA A 351 14.51 -20.73 28.17
N ARG A 352 14.47 -22.04 28.44
CA ARG A 352 15.15 -23.06 27.64
C ARG A 352 14.21 -23.77 26.67
N HIS A 353 12.94 -23.89 27.08
CA HIS A 353 11.88 -24.50 26.30
C HIS A 353 10.68 -23.56 26.30
N VAL A 354 10.25 -23.13 25.12
CA VAL A 354 9.08 -22.27 24.94
C VAL A 354 8.12 -22.98 24.01
N SER A 355 6.92 -23.28 24.51
CA SER A 355 5.83 -23.87 23.73
C SER A 355 4.70 -22.87 23.59
N MET A 356 4.41 -22.46 22.36
CA MET A 356 3.21 -21.70 22.02
C MET A 356 2.04 -22.66 21.83
N VAL A 357 1.00 -22.52 22.63
CA VAL A 357 -0.21 -23.34 22.55
C VAL A 357 -1.31 -22.56 21.86
N TYR A 358 -1.83 -23.10 20.76
CA TYR A 358 -2.86 -22.46 19.95
C TYR A 358 -4.04 -23.38 19.67
N ARG A 359 -5.26 -22.87 19.90
CA ARG A 359 -6.51 -23.62 19.68
C ARG A 359 -6.82 -23.95 18.22
N GLY A 360 -6.14 -23.31 17.27
CA GLY A 360 -6.28 -23.56 15.83
C GLY A 360 -5.03 -24.18 15.25
N ARG A 361 -4.93 -24.12 13.92
CA ARG A 361 -3.71 -24.53 13.20
C ARG A 361 -2.77 -23.34 13.01
N ARG A 362 -1.48 -23.56 12.80
CA ARG A 362 -0.47 -22.52 12.54
C ARG A 362 -0.88 -21.59 11.40
N ARG A 363 -1.44 -22.14 10.32
CA ARG A 363 -1.96 -21.37 9.18
C ARG A 363 -3.14 -20.45 9.50
N GLU A 364 -3.80 -20.66 10.63
CA GLU A 364 -4.94 -19.85 11.11
C GLU A 364 -4.51 -18.81 12.16
N MET A 365 -3.24 -18.82 12.59
CA MET A 365 -2.71 -17.83 13.51
C MET A 365 -2.87 -16.43 12.91
N ARG A 366 -3.15 -15.46 13.78
CA ARG A 366 -3.30 -14.05 13.40
C ARG A 366 -1.95 -13.35 13.25
N ALA A 367 -0.90 -13.91 13.84
CA ALA A 367 0.45 -13.41 13.70
C ALA A 367 0.92 -13.47 12.24
N SER A 368 1.82 -12.56 11.86
CA SER A 368 2.42 -12.56 10.53
C SER A 368 3.15 -13.89 10.27
N PRO A 369 3.00 -14.52 9.08
CA PRO A 369 3.72 -15.75 8.74
C PRO A 369 5.23 -15.64 8.95
N HIS A 370 5.82 -14.49 8.59
CA HIS A 370 7.24 -14.20 8.78
C HIS A 370 7.65 -14.24 10.26
N GLU A 371 6.86 -13.63 11.16
CA GLU A 371 7.16 -13.61 12.59
C GLU A 371 7.04 -15.02 13.20
N ILE A 372 6.07 -15.81 12.74
CA ILE A 372 5.93 -17.21 13.14
C ILE A 372 7.15 -18.02 12.70
N GLU A 373 7.64 -17.81 11.47
CA GLU A 373 8.86 -18.45 10.97
C GLU A 373 10.10 -18.08 11.76
N LEU A 374 10.25 -16.79 12.14
CA LEU A 374 11.34 -16.33 13.00
C LEU A 374 11.31 -17.02 14.37
N ALA A 375 10.14 -17.10 15.02
CA ALA A 375 10.00 -17.75 16.31
C ALA A 375 10.35 -19.25 16.25
N VAL A 376 9.87 -19.96 15.23
CA VAL A 376 10.20 -21.39 15.03
C VAL A 376 11.69 -21.57 14.75
N ALA A 377 12.32 -20.70 13.97
CA ALA A 377 13.77 -20.73 13.73
C ALA A 377 14.57 -20.51 15.02
N GLU A 378 14.04 -19.74 15.97
CA GLU A 378 14.60 -19.57 17.32
C GLU A 378 14.25 -20.73 18.28
N GLY A 379 13.55 -21.76 17.82
CA GLY A 379 13.24 -22.96 18.59
C GLY A 379 11.97 -22.87 19.43
N VAL A 380 11.09 -21.92 19.17
CA VAL A 380 9.74 -21.91 19.74
C VAL A 380 8.92 -23.05 19.12
N GLU A 381 8.41 -23.94 19.96
CA GLU A 381 7.53 -25.02 19.55
C GLU A 381 6.09 -24.51 19.43
N ILE A 382 5.34 -24.95 18.41
CA ILE A 382 3.93 -24.60 18.25
C ILE A 382 3.07 -25.85 18.40
N LEU A 383 2.26 -25.88 19.46
CA LEU A 383 1.30 -26.92 19.75
C LEU A 383 -0.08 -26.52 19.21
N GLU A 384 -0.44 -27.07 18.05
CA GLU A 384 -1.70 -26.81 17.38
C GLU A 384 -2.87 -27.59 17.99
N LEU A 385 -4.08 -27.04 17.84
CA LEU A 385 -5.34 -27.68 18.20
C LEU A 385 -5.47 -28.04 19.69
N TRP A 386 -4.90 -27.22 20.57
CA TRP A 386 -5.03 -27.36 22.03
C TRP A 386 -5.61 -26.09 22.64
N ALA A 387 -6.58 -26.23 23.55
CA ALA A 387 -7.19 -25.14 24.28
C ALA A 387 -6.89 -25.28 25.78
N PRO A 388 -6.60 -24.16 26.48
CA PRO A 388 -6.33 -24.20 27.92
C PRO A 388 -7.57 -24.67 28.69
N GLU A 389 -7.38 -25.59 29.64
CA GLU A 389 -8.47 -26.16 30.46
C GLU A 389 -8.38 -25.70 31.92
N ARG A 390 -7.21 -25.88 32.54
CA ARG A 390 -6.91 -25.46 33.92
C ARG A 390 -5.40 -25.39 34.16
N VAL A 391 -4.99 -24.58 35.13
CA VAL A 391 -3.62 -24.50 35.65
C VAL A 391 -3.60 -25.08 37.06
N LEU A 392 -2.65 -25.97 37.34
CA LEU A 392 -2.54 -26.67 38.62
C LEU A 392 -1.44 -26.04 39.49
N PRO A 393 -1.61 -26.01 40.83
CA PRO A 393 -0.60 -25.46 41.74
C PRO A 393 0.76 -26.18 41.74
N ASP A 394 0.83 -27.42 41.23
CA ASP A 394 2.06 -28.21 41.11
C ASP A 394 2.86 -27.91 39.83
N ASN A 395 2.77 -26.68 39.31
CA ASN A 395 3.49 -26.21 38.13
C ASN A 395 3.16 -27.02 36.86
N LYS A 396 1.86 -27.27 36.64
CA LYS A 396 1.36 -27.96 35.46
C LYS A 396 0.21 -27.21 34.83
N MET A 397 0.12 -27.29 33.50
CA MET A 397 -1.01 -26.77 32.76
C MET A 397 -1.68 -27.89 31.96
N VAL A 398 -2.99 -27.99 32.10
CA VAL A 398 -3.82 -28.97 31.41
C VAL A 398 -4.48 -28.29 30.22
N PHE A 399 -4.40 -28.94 29.08
CA PHE A 399 -5.06 -28.56 27.85
C PHE A 399 -6.04 -29.64 27.43
N ARG A 400 -7.13 -29.20 26.81
CA ARG A 400 -8.08 -30.06 26.15
C ARG A 400 -7.95 -29.91 24.64
N ARG A 401 -8.20 -31.00 23.93
CA ARG A 401 -8.18 -31.02 22.48
C ARG A 401 -9.21 -30.02 21.94
N SER A 402 -8.79 -29.16 21.03
CA SER A 402 -9.63 -28.11 20.47
C SER A 402 -10.83 -28.71 19.73
N SER A 403 -11.97 -28.04 19.80
CA SER A 403 -13.15 -28.38 19.01
C SER A 403 -12.90 -28.34 17.50
N LYS A 404 -11.84 -27.68 17.05
CA LYS A 404 -11.38 -27.65 15.65
C LYS A 404 -10.64 -28.91 15.18
N ALA A 405 -10.24 -29.80 16.09
CA ALA A 405 -9.61 -31.06 15.73
C ALA A 405 -10.63 -32.04 15.14
N THR A 406 -10.22 -32.81 14.13
CA THR A 406 -11.02 -33.90 13.56
C THR A 406 -11.17 -35.06 14.55
N GLU A 407 -12.09 -35.97 14.29
CA GLU A 407 -12.30 -37.14 15.14
C GLU A 407 -11.05 -38.06 15.18
N GLU A 408 -10.39 -38.24 14.03
CA GLU A 408 -9.13 -38.98 13.93
C GLU A 408 -8.02 -38.31 14.75
N GLU A 409 -7.88 -36.98 14.64
CA GLU A 409 -6.92 -36.19 15.41
C GLU A 409 -7.17 -36.25 16.93
N ARG A 410 -8.44 -36.39 17.37
CA ARG A 410 -8.80 -36.58 18.78
C ARG A 410 -8.46 -37.99 19.26
N ARG A 411 -8.68 -39.00 18.40
CA ARG A 411 -8.39 -40.41 18.71
C ARG A 411 -6.90 -40.70 18.81
N ALA A 412 -6.08 -40.07 17.98
CA ALA A 412 -4.64 -40.32 17.92
C ALA A 412 -3.85 -39.73 19.11
N SER A 413 -4.20 -38.52 19.55
CA SER A 413 -3.45 -37.79 20.60
C SER A 413 -4.11 -37.79 21.97
N GLY A 414 -5.30 -38.38 22.09
CA GLY A 414 -6.14 -38.29 23.29
C GLY A 414 -6.82 -36.91 23.45
N GLU A 415 -7.67 -36.83 24.47
CA GLU A 415 -8.49 -35.64 24.77
C GLU A 415 -7.76 -34.58 25.58
N PHE A 416 -6.82 -34.99 26.45
CA PHE A 416 -6.11 -34.09 27.35
C PHE A 416 -4.59 -34.19 27.16
N LEU A 417 -3.92 -33.04 27.30
CA LEU A 417 -2.48 -32.90 27.32
C LEU A 417 -2.11 -32.16 28.60
N THR A 418 -1.15 -32.69 29.37
CA THR A 418 -0.63 -32.01 30.56
C THR A 418 0.84 -31.73 30.34
N LEU A 419 1.24 -30.47 30.53
CA LEU A 419 2.61 -30.02 30.38
C LEU A 419 3.09 -29.45 31.71
N ASP A 420 4.30 -29.79 32.11
CA ASP A 420 4.96 -29.08 33.20
C ASP A 420 5.38 -27.68 32.73
N VAL A 421 5.22 -26.70 33.60
CA VAL A 421 5.43 -25.30 33.27
C VAL A 421 5.96 -24.52 34.46
N ASP A 422 6.93 -23.66 34.23
CA ASP A 422 7.44 -22.78 35.28
C ASP A 422 6.81 -21.38 35.18
N HIS A 423 6.45 -20.92 33.97
CA HIS A 423 5.69 -19.70 33.74
C HIS A 423 4.71 -19.86 32.57
N VAL A 424 3.50 -19.30 32.70
CA VAL A 424 2.49 -19.20 31.64
C VAL A 424 2.35 -17.74 31.23
N LEU A 425 2.50 -17.44 29.95
CA LEU A 425 2.29 -16.11 29.37
C LEU A 425 1.00 -16.08 28.56
N VAL A 426 0.04 -15.26 28.98
CA VAL A 426 -1.31 -15.20 28.40
C VAL A 426 -1.39 -14.13 27.30
N GLY A 427 -1.49 -14.56 26.04
CA GLY A 427 -1.53 -13.70 24.85
C GLY A 427 -2.84 -13.80 24.06
N ILE A 428 -3.98 -13.90 24.75
CA ILE A 428 -5.29 -14.14 24.11
C ILE A 428 -6.12 -12.88 23.82
N GLY A 429 -5.63 -11.70 24.20
CA GLY A 429 -6.27 -10.42 23.94
C GLY A 429 -5.82 -9.33 24.89
N GLN A 430 -6.30 -8.12 24.64
CA GLN A 430 -5.97 -6.92 25.40
C GLN A 430 -7.25 -6.15 25.79
N GLU A 431 -7.13 -5.31 26.82
CA GLU A 431 -8.20 -4.46 27.36
C GLU A 431 -7.67 -3.06 27.71
N SER A 432 -8.57 -2.08 27.76
CA SER A 432 -8.26 -0.70 28.12
C SER A 432 -8.48 -0.47 29.63
N ALA A 433 -7.63 0.33 30.28
CA ALA A 433 -8.03 0.96 31.54
C ALA A 433 -8.86 2.22 31.21
N LEU A 434 -10.13 2.24 31.63
CA LEU A 434 -11.11 3.30 31.29
C LEU A 434 -11.60 4.09 32.51
N SER A 435 -10.99 3.90 33.68
CA SER A 435 -11.38 4.56 34.93
C SER A 435 -11.39 6.09 34.81
N CYS A 436 -10.50 6.67 34.00
CA CYS A 436 -10.45 8.12 33.78
C CYS A 436 -11.70 8.72 33.09
N LEU A 437 -12.59 7.86 32.57
CA LEU A 437 -13.84 8.25 31.91
C LEU A 437 -15.05 8.15 32.85
N GLU A 438 -14.87 7.68 34.08
CA GLU A 438 -15.94 7.62 35.07
C GLU A 438 -16.53 9.02 35.31
N GLY A 439 -17.86 9.13 35.24
CA GLY A 439 -18.58 10.40 35.35
C GLY A 439 -18.55 11.29 34.09
N SER A 440 -17.84 10.90 33.03
CA SER A 440 -17.88 11.59 31.74
C SER A 440 -19.14 11.24 30.92
N ARG A 441 -19.40 11.99 29.84
CA ARG A 441 -20.47 11.69 28.87
C ARG A 441 -19.99 10.77 27.74
N VAL A 442 -18.76 10.26 27.81
CA VAL A 442 -18.17 9.39 26.78
C VAL A 442 -18.82 8.01 26.83
N GLU A 443 -19.42 7.58 25.72
CA GLU A 443 -20.05 6.27 25.60
C GLU A 443 -18.98 5.16 25.49
N ILE A 444 -19.15 4.10 26.27
CA ILE A 444 -18.30 2.91 26.25
C ILE A 444 -19.16 1.71 25.85
N LYS A 445 -18.69 0.96 24.85
CA LYS A 445 -19.35 -0.26 24.37
C LYS A 445 -18.36 -1.40 24.25
N ALA A 446 -18.66 -2.52 24.93
CA ALA A 446 -17.80 -3.72 24.93
C ALA A 446 -16.32 -3.44 25.31
N GLY A 447 -16.09 -2.52 26.25
CA GLY A 447 -14.74 -2.15 26.70
C GLY A 447 -13.97 -1.21 25.76
N HIS A 448 -14.65 -0.61 24.78
CA HIS A 448 -14.08 0.36 23.84
C HIS A 448 -14.81 1.69 23.90
N VAL A 449 -14.07 2.78 23.70
CA VAL A 449 -14.64 4.12 23.57
C VAL A 449 -15.36 4.24 22.23
N VAL A 450 -16.63 4.62 22.25
CA VAL A 450 -17.41 4.86 21.03
C VAL A 450 -17.01 6.21 20.45
N ALA A 451 -16.45 6.19 19.25
CA ALA A 451 -16.07 7.37 18.49
C ALA A 451 -16.46 7.22 17.02
N ASP A 452 -16.75 8.35 16.38
CA ASP A 452 -17.01 8.38 14.95
C ASP A 452 -15.77 7.95 14.14
N ALA A 453 -15.95 7.09 13.15
CA ALA A 453 -14.85 6.44 12.44
C ALA A 453 -14.02 7.39 11.54
N GLU A 454 -14.60 8.51 11.11
CA GLU A 454 -13.97 9.45 10.18
C GLU A 454 -13.44 10.71 10.88
N THR A 455 -13.99 11.04 12.05
CA THR A 455 -13.63 12.26 12.82
C THR A 455 -13.01 11.98 14.17
N GLY A 456 -13.21 10.79 14.74
CA GLY A 456 -12.80 10.45 16.11
C GLY A 456 -13.63 11.14 17.20
N ALA A 457 -14.70 11.86 16.86
CA ALA A 457 -15.54 12.54 17.84
C ALA A 457 -16.29 11.53 18.73
N THR A 458 -16.33 11.78 20.04
CA THR A 458 -17.11 10.98 21.00
C THR A 458 -18.49 11.60 21.23
N SER A 459 -19.31 10.95 22.08
CA SER A 459 -20.57 11.51 22.58
C SER A 459 -20.41 12.76 23.47
N GLN A 460 -19.19 13.07 23.94
CA GLN A 460 -18.90 14.28 24.69
C GLN A 460 -18.25 15.34 23.78
N PRO A 461 -18.88 16.52 23.59
CA PRO A 461 -18.28 17.61 22.81
C PRO A 461 -16.91 18.02 23.33
N GLY A 462 -15.97 18.29 22.42
CA GLY A 462 -14.58 18.61 22.75
C GLY A 462 -13.71 17.39 23.12
N VAL A 463 -14.31 16.19 23.22
CA VAL A 463 -13.58 14.94 23.51
C VAL A 463 -13.60 14.02 22.30
N TYR A 464 -12.40 13.56 21.92
CA TYR A 464 -12.14 12.71 20.77
C TYR A 464 -11.40 11.45 21.21
N ALA A 465 -11.48 10.38 20.45
CA ALA A 465 -10.75 9.14 20.71
C ALA A 465 -10.30 8.47 19.40
N GLY A 466 -9.22 7.70 19.47
CA GLY A 466 -8.78 6.89 18.33
C GLY A 466 -7.62 5.95 18.67
N GLY A 467 -7.24 5.15 17.69
CA GLY A 467 -6.34 4.02 17.92
C GLY A 467 -7.06 2.87 18.64
N ASP A 468 -6.30 2.03 19.34
CA ASP A 468 -6.80 0.75 19.82
C ASP A 468 -7.92 0.89 20.89
N VAL A 469 -7.95 1.99 21.63
CA VAL A 469 -9.01 2.26 22.63
C VAL A 469 -10.41 2.37 21.98
N ALA A 470 -10.47 2.82 20.72
CA ALA A 470 -11.71 2.98 19.97
C ALA A 470 -11.96 1.85 18.96
N HIS A 471 -10.90 1.27 18.38
CA HIS A 471 -11.01 0.32 17.27
C HIS A 471 -10.66 -1.14 17.63
N GLY A 472 -10.19 -1.38 18.85
CA GLY A 472 -9.61 -2.66 19.25
C GLY A 472 -8.16 -2.82 18.77
N ALA A 473 -7.52 -3.90 19.22
CA ALA A 473 -6.10 -4.18 18.93
C ALA A 473 -5.87 -4.24 17.42
N SER A 474 -5.03 -3.33 16.92
CA SER A 474 -4.82 -3.15 15.48
C SER A 474 -3.34 -2.95 15.16
N THR A 475 -3.06 -2.29 14.04
CA THR A 475 -1.70 -2.04 13.54
C THR A 475 -1.29 -0.60 13.81
N VAL A 476 0.02 -0.37 13.98
CA VAL A 476 0.60 0.98 14.16
C VAL A 476 0.12 1.97 13.09
N VAL A 477 0.10 1.54 11.83
CA VAL A 477 -0.34 2.38 10.69
C VAL A 477 -1.85 2.69 10.73
N ALA A 478 -2.68 1.83 11.33
CA ALA A 478 -4.09 2.10 11.53
C ALA A 478 -4.31 3.11 12.67
N ALA A 479 -3.52 3.05 13.75
CA ALA A 479 -3.53 4.06 14.80
C ALA A 479 -3.09 5.44 14.25
N ILE A 480 -2.08 5.49 13.38
CA ILE A 480 -1.68 6.72 12.68
C ILE A 480 -2.83 7.28 11.83
N ARG A 481 -3.57 6.42 11.09
CA ARG A 481 -4.76 6.85 10.35
C ARG A 481 -5.79 7.52 11.28
N ALA A 482 -6.12 6.87 12.40
CA ALA A 482 -7.09 7.39 13.35
C ALA A 482 -6.64 8.74 13.94
N GLY A 483 -5.37 8.85 14.34
CA GLY A 483 -4.81 10.10 14.85
C GLY A 483 -4.83 11.22 13.80
N LYS A 484 -4.50 10.93 12.55
CA LYS A 484 -4.54 11.92 11.45
C LYS A 484 -5.96 12.46 11.21
N ALA A 485 -6.95 11.56 11.20
CA ALA A 485 -8.36 11.92 11.04
C ALA A 485 -8.86 12.78 12.21
N ALA A 486 -8.57 12.36 13.44
CA ALA A 486 -8.94 13.09 14.64
C ALA A 486 -8.29 14.49 14.71
N ALA A 487 -7.00 14.62 14.34
CA ALA A 487 -6.33 15.91 14.33
C ALA A 487 -6.99 16.92 13.37
N ALA A 488 -7.46 16.47 12.20
CA ALA A 488 -8.18 17.33 11.28
C ALA A 488 -9.51 17.81 11.88
N SER A 489 -10.26 16.90 12.52
CA SER A 489 -11.54 17.22 13.15
C SER A 489 -11.39 18.14 14.38
N ILE A 490 -10.42 17.87 15.25
CA ILE A 490 -10.11 18.68 16.43
C ILE A 490 -9.74 20.11 16.01
N HIS A 491 -8.90 20.26 14.98
CA HIS A 491 -8.57 21.59 14.46
C HIS A 491 -9.80 22.33 13.94
N ALA A 492 -10.62 21.70 13.10
CA ALA A 492 -11.83 22.35 12.56
C ALA A 492 -12.81 22.76 13.67
N PHE A 493 -12.99 21.92 14.69
CA PHE A 493 -13.79 22.23 15.87
C PHE A 493 -13.26 23.47 16.60
N MET A 494 -11.96 23.52 16.90
CA MET A 494 -11.36 24.64 17.65
C MET A 494 -11.30 25.95 16.86
N MET A 495 -11.24 25.87 15.52
CA MET A 495 -11.25 27.03 14.63
C MET A 495 -12.66 27.50 14.25
N GLY A 496 -13.73 26.78 14.67
CA GLY A 496 -15.11 27.13 14.35
C GLY A 496 -15.52 26.80 12.91
N GLU A 497 -14.80 25.89 12.25
CA GLU A 497 -15.01 25.48 10.86
C GLU A 497 -15.98 24.28 10.73
N GLY A 498 -16.56 23.82 11.85
CA GLY A 498 -17.48 22.67 11.91
C GLY A 498 -16.75 21.32 11.94
N THR A 499 -17.37 20.27 11.39
CA THR A 499 -16.78 18.93 11.30
C THR A 499 -16.03 18.76 9.98
N ALA A 500 -14.70 18.74 10.04
CA ALA A 500 -13.85 18.35 8.90
C ALA A 500 -13.39 16.90 9.04
N SER A 501 -13.40 16.15 7.93
CA SER A 501 -12.61 14.94 7.78
C SER A 501 -11.23 15.31 7.23
N ALA A 502 -10.23 14.44 7.44
CA ALA A 502 -8.91 14.67 6.86
C ALA A 502 -9.03 14.81 5.33
N GLU A 503 -8.47 15.89 4.77
CA GLU A 503 -8.49 16.09 3.32
C GLU A 503 -7.83 14.88 2.63
N PRO A 504 -8.51 14.25 1.65
CA PRO A 504 -7.90 13.18 0.90
C PRO A 504 -6.68 13.73 0.16
N SER A 505 -5.50 13.16 0.43
CA SER A 505 -4.28 13.52 -0.28
C SER A 505 -4.53 13.34 -1.79
N PRO A 506 -4.12 14.28 -2.66
CA PRO A 506 -4.39 14.16 -4.09
C PRO A 506 -3.85 12.86 -4.67
N LYS A 507 -4.69 12.16 -5.44
CA LYS A 507 -4.41 10.83 -5.99
C LYS A 507 -3.53 10.84 -7.24
N THR A 508 -3.05 12.01 -7.65
CA THR A 508 -2.22 12.21 -8.84
C THR A 508 -0.73 12.10 -8.52
N ALA A 509 0.02 11.51 -9.45
CA ALA A 509 1.48 11.43 -9.36
C ALA A 509 2.11 12.83 -9.29
N ARG A 510 2.81 13.14 -8.19
CA ARG A 510 3.50 14.42 -7.98
C ARG A 510 5.00 14.35 -8.29
N VAL A 511 5.56 13.14 -8.21
CA VAL A 511 6.99 12.90 -8.40
C VAL A 511 7.21 12.21 -9.75
N PRO A 512 8.03 12.75 -10.67
CA PRO A 512 8.37 12.07 -11.91
C PRO A 512 8.95 10.67 -11.63
N PRO A 513 8.86 9.71 -12.55
CA PRO A 513 9.48 8.39 -12.38
C PRO A 513 11.00 8.41 -12.54
N ALA A 514 11.69 7.64 -11.70
CA ALA A 514 13.13 7.42 -11.83
C ALA A 514 13.44 6.81 -13.21
N ALA A 515 14.53 7.26 -13.82
CA ALA A 515 14.95 6.73 -15.10
C ALA A 515 15.59 5.36 -14.89
N THR A 516 15.12 4.33 -15.57
CA THR A 516 15.67 2.97 -15.43
C THR A 516 15.73 2.25 -16.77
N ALA A 517 16.57 1.22 -16.87
CA ALA A 517 16.72 0.41 -18.07
C ALA A 517 15.66 -0.70 -18.11
N ALA A 518 15.17 -1.04 -19.30
CA ALA A 518 14.20 -2.12 -19.53
C ALA A 518 14.56 -3.43 -18.82
N ALA A 519 15.79 -3.93 -19.01
CA ALA A 519 16.25 -5.15 -18.39
C ALA A 519 16.14 -5.10 -16.85
N ARG A 520 16.58 -3.99 -16.24
CA ARG A 520 16.53 -3.80 -14.78
C ARG A 520 15.10 -3.87 -14.25
N ARG A 521 14.11 -3.31 -14.94
CA ARG A 521 12.71 -3.32 -14.47
C ARG A 521 12.01 -4.66 -14.68
N SER A 522 12.38 -5.40 -15.73
CA SER A 522 11.81 -6.72 -16.05
C SER A 522 12.40 -7.84 -15.18
N SER A 523 13.73 -7.96 -15.08
CA SER A 523 14.38 -9.16 -14.53
C SER A 523 14.89 -9.05 -13.10
N ARG A 524 14.83 -7.87 -12.46
CA ARG A 524 15.29 -7.74 -11.07
C ARG A 524 14.41 -8.52 -10.10
N LEU A 525 15.07 -9.31 -9.27
CA LEU A 525 14.49 -10.01 -8.15
C LEU A 525 14.26 -9.05 -6.98
N ARG A 526 13.28 -9.38 -6.13
CA ARG A 526 13.10 -8.72 -4.84
C ARG A 526 14.31 -9.05 -3.96
N PRO A 527 14.96 -8.07 -3.29
CA PRO A 527 16.05 -8.36 -2.37
C PRO A 527 15.52 -9.14 -1.17
N SER A 528 16.36 -10.00 -0.61
CA SER A 528 16.11 -10.61 0.70
C SER A 528 16.47 -9.61 1.80
N MET A 529 15.77 -9.68 2.94
CA MET A 529 16.15 -8.91 4.12
C MET A 529 17.33 -9.60 4.80
N PRO A 530 18.52 -8.95 4.92
CA PRO A 530 19.59 -9.49 5.74
C PRO A 530 19.13 -9.57 7.20
N GLN A 531 19.42 -10.69 7.85
CA GLN A 531 19.04 -10.94 9.24
C GLN A 531 20.24 -11.43 10.04
N ARG A 532 20.23 -11.19 11.34
CA ARG A 532 21.19 -11.81 12.28
C ARG A 532 21.06 -13.33 12.27
N ASP A 533 22.12 -14.04 12.63
CA ASP A 533 22.08 -15.50 12.74
C ASP A 533 21.11 -15.96 13.84
N ALA A 534 20.38 -17.05 13.60
CA ALA A 534 19.38 -17.55 14.53
C ALA A 534 19.96 -17.98 15.90
N GLY A 535 21.21 -18.44 15.94
CA GLY A 535 21.93 -18.77 17.17
C GLY A 535 22.25 -17.55 18.02
N GLU A 536 22.57 -16.41 17.40
CA GLU A 536 22.85 -15.16 18.10
C GLU A 536 21.58 -14.53 18.68
N ARG A 537 20.47 -14.56 17.91
CA ARG A 537 19.22 -13.85 18.25
C ARG A 537 18.69 -14.15 19.65
N LYS A 538 18.77 -15.40 20.11
CA LYS A 538 18.18 -15.86 21.39
C LYS A 538 18.79 -15.20 22.64
N THR A 539 20.00 -14.65 22.50
CA THR A 539 20.80 -14.16 23.63
C THR A 539 21.00 -12.65 23.61
N THR A 540 20.34 -11.95 22.68
CA THR A 540 20.55 -10.52 22.47
C THR A 540 19.24 -9.79 22.20
N TYR A 541 19.23 -8.53 22.58
CA TYR A 541 18.19 -7.56 22.25
C TYR A 541 18.55 -6.72 21.01
N GLN A 542 19.63 -7.07 20.32
CA GLN A 542 20.00 -6.42 19.07
C GLN A 542 19.00 -6.70 17.95
N GLN A 543 18.82 -5.72 17.07
CA GLN A 543 17.89 -5.76 15.94
C GLN A 543 18.10 -7.00 15.06
N ILE A 544 17.02 -7.76 14.80
CA ILE A 544 17.06 -8.99 13.98
C ILE A 544 17.24 -8.66 12.49
N GLU A 545 16.39 -7.80 11.95
CA GLU A 545 16.46 -7.35 10.56
C GLU A 545 17.51 -6.24 10.42
N LEU A 546 18.53 -6.42 9.58
CA LEU A 546 19.67 -5.50 9.49
C LEU A 546 19.44 -4.33 8.52
N GLY A 547 18.31 -4.34 7.81
CA GLY A 547 17.96 -3.36 6.79
C GLY A 547 18.58 -3.68 5.42
N LEU A 548 18.06 -3.04 4.38
CA LEU A 548 18.59 -3.16 3.02
C LEU A 548 19.80 -2.23 2.84
N ALA A 549 20.78 -2.67 2.05
CA ALA A 549 21.83 -1.79 1.58
C ALA A 549 21.24 -0.71 0.64
N GLU A 550 21.90 0.44 0.56
CA GLU A 550 21.47 1.57 -0.27
C GLU A 550 21.21 1.16 -1.72
N ALA A 551 22.19 0.48 -2.34
CA ALA A 551 22.11 0.00 -3.71
C ALA A 551 20.93 -0.98 -3.93
N ASP A 552 20.63 -1.85 -2.97
CA ASP A 552 19.48 -2.77 -3.05
C ASP A 552 18.16 -2.01 -2.91
N ALA A 553 18.12 -0.98 -2.07
CA ALA A 553 16.95 -0.15 -1.87
C ALA A 553 16.60 0.67 -3.11
N GLU A 554 17.59 1.31 -3.73
CA GLU A 554 17.43 2.01 -5.02
C GLU A 554 16.98 1.02 -6.11
N ALA A 555 17.63 -0.14 -6.17
CA ALA A 555 17.32 -1.16 -7.16
C ALA A 555 15.90 -1.73 -7.00
N GLU A 556 15.43 -1.88 -5.77
CA GLU A 556 14.07 -2.31 -5.44
C GLU A 556 13.05 -1.22 -5.77
N ALA A 557 13.35 0.05 -5.49
CA ALA A 557 12.47 1.17 -5.83
C ALA A 557 12.23 1.30 -7.35
N ASP A 558 13.27 1.06 -8.16
CA ASP A 558 13.21 1.02 -9.63
C ASP A 558 12.22 -0.03 -10.19
N ARG A 559 11.94 -1.11 -9.43
CA ARG A 559 11.00 -2.15 -9.87
C ARG A 559 9.55 -1.65 -9.85
N CYS A 560 9.25 -0.54 -9.18
CA CYS A 560 7.90 -0.01 -9.05
C CYS A 560 7.26 0.25 -10.40
N LEU A 561 6.04 -0.25 -10.66
CA LEU A 561 5.35 -0.09 -11.96
C LEU A 561 4.72 1.30 -12.19
N ARG A 562 4.74 2.17 -11.16
CA ARG A 562 4.14 3.52 -11.20
C ARG A 562 2.66 3.50 -11.60
N CYS A 563 1.89 2.68 -10.88
CA CYS A 563 0.44 2.54 -11.03
C CYS A 563 -0.34 3.82 -10.67
N ASP A 564 0.33 4.82 -10.11
CA ASP A 564 -0.13 6.20 -9.92
C ASP A 564 -0.10 7.04 -11.21
N ILE A 565 0.72 6.65 -12.19
CA ILE A 565 0.76 7.27 -13.52
C ILE A 565 0.02 6.40 -14.54
N CYS A 566 0.37 5.11 -14.65
CA CYS A 566 -0.24 4.21 -15.61
C CYS A 566 -1.54 3.63 -15.07
N ILE A 567 -2.67 3.98 -15.67
CA ILE A 567 -4.00 3.52 -15.23
C ILE A 567 -4.33 2.10 -15.70
N GLY A 568 -3.50 1.50 -16.57
CA GLY A 568 -3.71 0.13 -17.05
C GLY A 568 -4.86 -0.03 -18.06
N CYS A 569 -5.16 1.00 -18.86
CA CYS A 569 -6.21 0.92 -19.88
C CYS A 569 -5.82 0.06 -21.11
N GLY A 570 -4.51 -0.05 -21.38
CA GLY A 570 -3.94 -0.82 -22.50
C GLY A 570 -4.22 -0.26 -23.90
N LEU A 571 -4.63 1.00 -24.02
CA LEU A 571 -4.72 1.69 -25.32
C LEU A 571 -3.39 1.71 -26.08
N CYS A 572 -2.29 1.87 -25.35
CA CYS A 572 -0.94 1.80 -25.89
C CYS A 572 -0.65 0.46 -26.60
N GLU A 573 -1.18 -0.63 -26.07
CA GLU A 573 -1.03 -1.96 -26.63
C GLU A 573 -1.86 -2.12 -27.93
N LEU A 574 -3.13 -1.70 -27.87
CA LEU A 574 -4.05 -1.74 -29.01
C LEU A 574 -3.51 -0.95 -30.20
N VAL A 575 -3.10 0.30 -29.98
CA VAL A 575 -2.55 1.14 -31.07
C VAL A 575 -1.21 0.61 -31.58
N CYS A 576 -0.40 -0.04 -30.74
CA CYS A 576 0.85 -0.68 -31.18
C CYS A 576 0.57 -1.88 -32.10
N SER A 577 -0.51 -2.61 -31.84
CA SER A 577 -1.01 -3.69 -32.70
C SER A 577 -1.62 -3.17 -34.00
N GLU A 578 -2.42 -2.09 -33.97
CA GLU A 578 -2.96 -1.44 -35.18
C GLU A 578 -1.84 -0.97 -36.13
N VAL A 579 -0.80 -0.34 -35.57
CA VAL A 579 0.41 0.04 -36.30
C VAL A 579 1.15 -1.17 -36.85
N GLY A 580 0.97 -2.36 -36.27
CA GLY A 580 1.63 -3.62 -36.67
C GLY A 580 3.05 -3.78 -36.14
N ALA A 581 3.43 -3.01 -35.11
CA ALA A 581 4.72 -3.18 -34.44
C ALA A 581 4.67 -4.26 -33.34
N GLU A 582 3.52 -4.38 -32.66
CA GLU A 582 3.28 -5.39 -31.60
C GLU A 582 4.41 -5.45 -30.54
N ALA A 583 5.00 -4.28 -30.28
CA ALA A 583 6.14 -4.09 -29.38
C ALA A 583 5.71 -4.02 -27.91
N LEU A 584 4.46 -3.65 -27.65
CA LEU A 584 3.88 -3.55 -26.31
C LEU A 584 2.98 -4.77 -26.07
N ARG A 585 3.09 -5.36 -24.87
CA ARG A 585 2.18 -6.39 -24.38
C ARG A 585 1.90 -6.14 -22.90
N MET A 586 0.65 -6.35 -22.48
CA MET A 586 0.25 -6.20 -21.08
C MET A 586 -0.51 -7.43 -20.60
N VAL A 587 -0.47 -7.69 -19.30
CA VAL A 587 -1.20 -8.79 -18.67
C VAL A 587 -2.23 -8.25 -17.69
N GLU A 588 -3.35 -8.96 -17.58
CA GLU A 588 -4.42 -8.62 -16.64
C GLU A 588 -4.10 -9.16 -15.25
N THR A 589 -4.28 -8.31 -14.25
CA THR A 589 -4.12 -8.67 -12.85
C THR A 589 -5.43 -9.20 -12.26
N PRO A 590 -5.40 -9.99 -11.17
CA PRO A 590 -6.62 -10.38 -10.45
C PRO A 590 -7.49 -9.19 -10.01
N ALA A 591 -6.89 -7.99 -9.90
CA ALA A 591 -7.58 -6.75 -9.59
C ALA A 591 -8.23 -6.07 -10.81
N GLY A 592 -8.25 -6.70 -11.99
CA GLY A 592 -8.87 -6.17 -13.22
C GLY A 592 -8.13 -4.99 -13.86
N ARG A 593 -6.87 -4.75 -13.46
CA ARG A 593 -5.98 -3.73 -14.08
C ARG A 593 -4.92 -4.40 -14.94
N LEU A 594 -4.57 -3.76 -16.06
CA LEU A 594 -3.46 -4.22 -16.89
C LEU A 594 -2.12 -3.66 -16.42
N VAL A 595 -1.07 -4.48 -16.51
CA VAL A 595 0.31 -4.10 -16.24
C VAL A 595 1.26 -4.62 -17.31
N PHE A 596 2.41 -3.96 -17.47
CA PHE A 596 3.53 -4.51 -18.24
C PHE A 596 4.24 -5.56 -17.41
N ASP A 597 4.38 -6.76 -17.96
CA ASP A 597 5.18 -7.86 -17.43
C ASP A 597 6.61 -7.86 -18.01
N ASP A 598 6.76 -7.45 -19.28
CA ASP A 598 8.05 -7.36 -19.95
C ASP A 598 8.31 -6.00 -20.63
N PHE A 599 9.20 -5.22 -20.01
CA PHE A 599 9.74 -3.98 -20.55
C PHE A 599 10.85 -4.17 -21.60
N THR A 600 11.33 -5.40 -21.84
CA THR A 600 12.39 -5.70 -22.80
C THR A 600 11.87 -6.02 -24.20
N ARG A 601 10.63 -6.50 -24.33
CA ARG A 601 9.96 -6.70 -25.64
C ARG A 601 10.09 -5.52 -26.62
N PRO A 602 9.96 -4.24 -26.21
CA PRO A 602 10.12 -3.11 -27.12
C PRO A 602 11.55 -2.94 -27.65
N ILE A 603 12.57 -3.51 -27.00
CA ILE A 603 13.97 -3.38 -27.42
C ILE A 603 14.16 -3.86 -28.85
N SER A 604 13.51 -4.96 -29.28
CA SER A 604 13.66 -5.50 -30.64
C SER A 604 12.53 -5.12 -31.60
N ARG A 605 11.35 -4.74 -31.07
CA ARG A 605 10.13 -4.54 -31.88
C ARG A 605 9.69 -3.09 -32.03
N CYS A 606 10.10 -2.19 -31.13
CA CYS A 606 9.62 -0.81 -31.17
C CYS A 606 10.24 -0.03 -32.33
N ILE A 607 9.38 0.41 -33.24
CA ILE A 607 9.75 1.19 -34.43
C ILE A 607 9.86 2.71 -34.18
N GLY A 608 9.51 3.20 -32.98
CA GLY A 608 9.64 4.63 -32.65
C GLY A 608 8.59 5.55 -33.26
N CYS A 609 7.41 5.03 -33.64
CA CYS A 609 6.36 5.84 -34.25
C CYS A 609 5.63 6.80 -33.30
N GLY A 610 5.71 6.57 -31.98
CA GLY A 610 5.06 7.40 -30.97
C GLY A 610 3.55 7.26 -30.82
N ALA A 611 2.88 6.40 -31.60
CA ALA A 611 1.43 6.20 -31.53
C ALA A 611 0.94 5.79 -30.12
N CYS A 612 1.73 5.02 -29.39
CA CYS A 612 1.42 4.62 -28.01
C CYS A 612 1.52 5.78 -27.01
N ALA A 613 2.40 6.76 -27.24
CA ALA A 613 2.50 7.96 -26.41
C ALA A 613 1.32 8.90 -26.68
N GLU A 614 0.96 9.10 -27.95
CA GLU A 614 -0.19 9.91 -28.36
C GLU A 614 -1.53 9.35 -27.80
N ALA A 615 -1.69 8.03 -27.83
CA ALA A 615 -2.89 7.39 -27.30
C ALA A 615 -2.95 7.36 -25.75
N CYS A 616 -1.87 7.70 -25.04
CA CYS A 616 -1.80 7.52 -23.59
C CYS A 616 -2.53 8.65 -22.84
N PRO A 617 -3.63 8.37 -22.10
CA PRO A 617 -4.38 9.42 -21.41
C PRO A 617 -3.63 10.14 -20.30
N THR A 618 -2.61 9.49 -19.72
CA THR A 618 -1.97 9.94 -18.49
C THR A 618 -0.52 10.35 -18.69
N GLY A 619 0.00 10.27 -19.91
CA GLY A 619 1.43 10.50 -20.18
C GLY A 619 2.35 9.45 -19.52
N ALA A 620 1.80 8.26 -19.22
CA ALA A 620 2.57 7.11 -18.72
C ALA A 620 3.57 6.60 -19.75
N ILE A 621 3.31 6.78 -21.04
CA ILE A 621 4.25 6.53 -22.13
C ILE A 621 4.59 7.85 -22.79
N ARG A 622 5.88 8.08 -23.05
CA ARG A 622 6.39 9.29 -23.70
C ARG A 622 7.38 8.92 -24.79
N VAL A 623 7.52 9.82 -25.75
CA VAL A 623 8.58 9.79 -26.74
C VAL A 623 9.35 11.09 -26.64
N GLU A 624 10.67 10.99 -26.53
CA GLU A 624 11.56 12.13 -26.39
C GLU A 624 12.65 12.05 -27.45
N ASP A 625 12.79 13.11 -28.24
CA ASP A 625 13.83 13.25 -29.25
C ASP A 625 14.94 14.13 -28.69
N ARG A 626 16.15 13.58 -28.52
CA ARG A 626 17.32 14.29 -28.01
C ARG A 626 18.60 13.72 -28.62
N ASP A 627 19.53 14.60 -28.99
CA ASP A 627 20.84 14.24 -29.54
C ASP A 627 20.76 13.31 -30.77
N GLY A 628 19.84 13.63 -31.69
CA GLY A 628 19.64 12.84 -32.92
C GLY A 628 19.03 11.45 -32.71
N ALA A 629 18.55 11.13 -31.49
CA ALA A 629 17.93 9.85 -31.19
C ALA A 629 16.55 10.02 -30.55
N ARG A 630 15.65 9.09 -30.84
CA ARG A 630 14.33 8.97 -30.26
C ARG A 630 14.32 7.92 -29.16
N SER A 631 13.88 8.31 -27.97
CA SER A 631 13.72 7.41 -26.82
C SER A 631 12.23 7.20 -26.53
N THR A 632 11.79 5.94 -26.49
CA THR A 632 10.46 5.56 -26.00
C THR A 632 10.56 5.20 -24.53
N ILE A 633 9.74 5.85 -23.70
CA ILE A 633 9.83 5.79 -22.24
C ILE A 633 8.48 5.35 -21.68
N ILE A 634 8.47 4.28 -20.87
CA ILE A 634 7.28 3.78 -20.17
C ILE A 634 7.50 3.96 -18.67
N THR A 635 6.76 4.89 -18.07
CA THR A 635 6.78 5.23 -16.64
C THR A 635 8.20 5.33 -16.05
N GLY A 636 9.12 5.99 -16.77
CA GLY A 636 10.53 6.15 -16.39
C GLY A 636 11.48 5.11 -16.99
N THR A 637 10.99 3.99 -17.51
CA THR A 637 11.83 3.01 -18.20
C THR A 637 12.12 3.44 -19.62
N VAL A 638 13.39 3.59 -19.99
CA VAL A 638 13.78 3.68 -21.40
C VAL A 638 13.68 2.28 -22.00
N VAL A 639 12.67 2.04 -22.84
CA VAL A 639 12.40 0.71 -23.43
C VAL A 639 12.99 0.55 -24.84
N ARG A 640 13.26 1.66 -25.52
CA ARG A 640 13.95 1.68 -26.82
C ARG A 640 14.56 3.06 -27.04
N ARG A 641 15.83 3.10 -27.47
CA ARG A 641 16.48 4.28 -28.04
C ARG A 641 16.91 3.93 -29.46
N GLN A 642 16.63 4.79 -30.43
CA GLN A 642 16.93 4.55 -31.84
C GLN A 642 17.27 5.85 -32.57
N GLU A 643 18.08 5.75 -33.61
CA GLU A 643 18.53 6.90 -34.38
C GLU A 643 17.38 7.54 -35.17
N MET A 644 17.46 8.86 -35.31
CA MET A 644 16.55 9.65 -36.13
C MET A 644 17.19 9.90 -37.49
N LEU A 645 16.54 9.44 -38.55
CA LEU A 645 16.88 9.81 -39.91
C LEU A 645 16.54 11.29 -40.11
N SER A 646 17.41 12.00 -40.83
CA SER A 646 17.31 13.44 -41.04
C SER A 646 16.86 13.77 -42.45
N CYS A 647 16.21 14.93 -42.60
CA CYS A 647 15.85 15.44 -43.92
C CYS A 647 17.11 15.70 -44.76
N ARG A 648 17.15 15.21 -46.00
CA ARG A 648 18.28 15.42 -46.93
C ARG A 648 18.52 16.88 -47.33
N ILE A 649 17.58 17.78 -47.05
CA ILE A 649 17.64 19.19 -47.47
C ILE A 649 17.96 20.11 -46.30
N CYS A 650 17.20 20.02 -45.20
CA CYS A 650 17.38 20.90 -44.05
C CYS A 650 18.12 20.24 -42.87
N HIS A 651 18.48 18.96 -43.00
CA HIS A 651 19.19 18.15 -41.99
C HIS A 651 18.49 18.07 -40.62
N GLN A 652 17.24 18.50 -40.52
CA GLN A 652 16.46 18.35 -39.29
C GLN A 652 16.04 16.89 -39.09
N PRO A 653 16.04 16.37 -37.84
CA PRO A 653 15.50 15.06 -37.51
C PRO A 653 14.06 14.92 -38.04
N LEU A 654 13.78 13.80 -38.72
CA LEU A 654 12.53 13.60 -39.45
C LEU A 654 11.74 12.40 -38.92
N VAL A 655 12.36 11.23 -38.87
CA VAL A 655 11.66 9.97 -38.57
C VAL A 655 12.62 8.99 -37.90
N ALA A 656 12.12 8.15 -37.00
CA ALA A 656 12.90 7.06 -36.44
C ALA A 656 13.22 6.03 -37.53
N GLU A 657 14.43 5.49 -37.50
CA GLU A 657 14.89 4.48 -38.47
C GLU A 657 13.91 3.30 -38.61
N GLY A 658 13.48 2.70 -37.48
CA GLY A 658 12.54 1.58 -37.50
C GLY A 658 11.19 1.92 -38.14
N GLN A 659 10.69 3.14 -37.95
CA GLN A 659 9.44 3.59 -38.57
C GLN A 659 9.62 3.77 -40.07
N PHE A 660 10.76 4.30 -40.53
CA PHE A 660 11.05 4.46 -41.94
C PHE A 660 11.09 3.13 -42.68
N HIS A 661 11.74 2.10 -42.11
CA HIS A 661 11.78 0.77 -42.70
C HIS A 661 10.38 0.16 -42.80
N LEU A 662 9.61 0.13 -41.70
CA LEU A 662 8.27 -0.45 -41.73
C LEU A 662 7.35 0.22 -42.77
N VAL A 663 7.41 1.55 -42.90
CA VAL A 663 6.61 2.28 -43.89
C VAL A 663 7.10 1.99 -45.31
N SER A 664 8.42 1.92 -45.52
CA SER A 664 8.99 1.64 -46.84
C SER A 664 8.60 0.24 -47.32
N ASP A 665 8.68 -0.77 -46.45
CA ASP A 665 8.31 -2.15 -46.75
C ASP A 665 6.82 -2.27 -47.12
N ARG A 666 5.95 -1.58 -46.37
CA ARG A 666 4.50 -1.55 -46.66
C ARG A 666 4.14 -0.92 -48.00
N LEU A 667 4.95 0.04 -48.44
CA LEU A 667 4.76 0.70 -49.72
C LEU A 667 5.44 -0.07 -50.87
N GLY A 668 6.14 -1.18 -50.59
CA GLY A 668 6.94 -1.91 -51.57
C GLY A 668 8.09 -1.08 -52.12
N ARG A 669 8.71 -0.24 -51.29
CA ARG A 669 9.70 0.76 -51.70
C ARG A 669 11.12 0.50 -51.18
N ASP A 670 11.42 -0.63 -50.53
CA ASP A 670 12.78 -1.06 -50.10
C ASP A 670 13.75 0.07 -49.70
N GLY A 671 13.32 0.99 -48.83
CA GLY A 671 14.13 2.13 -48.37
C GLY A 671 14.35 3.27 -49.38
N ALA A 672 13.76 3.21 -50.57
CA ALA A 672 13.81 4.23 -51.63
C ALA A 672 12.86 5.42 -51.41
N MET A 673 12.20 5.51 -50.25
CA MET A 673 11.36 6.68 -49.94
C MET A 673 12.25 7.91 -49.66
N PRO A 674 12.03 9.05 -50.34
CA PRO A 674 12.86 10.23 -50.14
C PRO A 674 12.71 10.78 -48.72
N LEU A 675 13.83 10.92 -48.01
CA LEU A 675 13.92 11.53 -46.68
C LEU A 675 13.81 13.06 -46.78
N ILE A 676 12.62 13.56 -47.09
CA ILE A 676 12.34 14.99 -47.24
C ILE A 676 11.21 15.37 -46.28
N CYS A 677 11.44 16.34 -45.40
CA CYS A 677 10.42 16.78 -44.46
C CYS A 677 9.27 17.52 -45.18
N PRO A 678 8.04 17.54 -44.62
CA PRO A 678 6.89 18.18 -45.27
C PRO A 678 7.14 19.65 -45.64
N SER A 679 7.92 20.38 -44.85
CA SER A 679 8.28 21.78 -45.14
C SER A 679 9.20 21.91 -46.35
N CYS A 680 10.22 21.06 -46.48
CA CYS A 680 11.10 21.05 -47.64
C CYS A 680 10.38 20.54 -48.89
N ALA A 681 9.53 19.51 -48.76
CA ALA A 681 8.70 19.01 -49.86
C ALA A 681 7.76 20.09 -50.40
N ARG A 682 7.13 20.88 -49.52
CA ARG A 682 6.30 22.03 -49.93
C ARG A 682 7.11 23.14 -50.62
N ARG A 683 8.34 23.40 -50.20
CA ARG A 683 9.23 24.38 -50.86
C ARG A 683 9.61 23.92 -52.26
N LEU A 684 9.96 22.64 -52.41
CA LEU A 684 10.24 22.02 -53.72
C LEU A 684 9.01 22.03 -54.63
N GLY A 685 7.80 21.81 -54.10
CA GLY A 685 6.56 21.85 -54.88
C GLY A 685 6.11 23.26 -55.29
N ARG A 686 6.57 24.32 -54.62
CA ARG A 686 6.24 25.73 -54.92
C ARG A 686 7.24 26.41 -55.86
N GLY A 687 8.48 25.94 -55.93
CA GLY A 687 9.45 26.36 -56.95
C GLY A 687 9.43 25.36 -58.09
N GLY A 688 8.77 25.69 -59.21
CA GLY A 688 8.75 24.84 -60.40
C GLY A 688 10.16 24.55 -60.91
N ALA A 689 10.75 23.45 -60.45
CA ALA A 689 11.96 22.85 -60.98
C ALA A 689 11.90 21.35 -60.71
N ALA A 690 11.18 20.64 -61.58
CA ALA A 690 11.38 19.23 -61.81
C ALA A 690 12.76 19.05 -62.48
N SER A 691 13.84 19.08 -61.70
CA SER A 691 15.16 18.54 -62.07
C SER A 691 16.12 18.73 -60.89
N ALA A 692 16.88 17.68 -60.56
CA ALA A 692 17.98 17.65 -59.61
C ALA A 692 17.67 17.37 -58.12
N VAL A 693 16.89 16.32 -57.80
CA VAL A 693 17.16 15.50 -56.59
C VAL A 693 16.80 14.03 -56.86
N VAL A 694 17.44 13.43 -57.86
CA VAL A 694 17.58 11.97 -57.97
C VAL A 694 19.04 11.69 -58.33
N ARG A 695 19.89 11.69 -57.31
CA ARG A 695 21.11 10.88 -57.20
C ARG A 695 21.40 10.70 -55.72
#